data_AF-A0A929JNB5-F1
#
_entry.id   AF-A0A929JNB5-F1
#
_cell.length_a   1.000
_cell.length_b   1.000
_cell.length_c   1.000
_cell.angle_alpha   90.00
_cell.angle_beta   90.00
_cell.angle_gamma   90.00
#
_symmetry.space_group_name_H-M   'P 1'
#
loop_
_entity.id
_entity.type
_entity.pdbx_description
1 polymer ?
#
loop_
_entity_poly.entity_id
_entity_poly.type
_entity_poly.pdbx_seq_one_letter_code
_entity_poly.pdbx_strand_id
1 'polypeptide(L)'
;MHYVDEIVANRSVSKIAVSSLLEESLNENDLFNRDSVTKLRRLGVKDDDALILLANHKSVRKYGYKLSVDTLKHILNLAKKHSRSSPLKGLIKSPFLFAKAGWLYEHAPSFVFYHRYRQDELDSYILQFAGNYRSLFLENQASFDFQEKLDNPRRVLAGTFWEKEIWDPVEMIVWARKNNLVGLELDVDFHPFNYARLLPEEFSEDKRHEIGTAAARFGVKIDVHSPIVGPYAPFPNADRGKPLFCNPLDSLGPQRETIFLARDIGAGSVVVHLIDLTRIKEMASLVMTAAGTPVRVTVENYCETEKRQDADTLMSIFNEICNLLPKEVVRDNFGITLDVGHLNIEGEDPLIGAEKIGRWSKDKGVFLRVHATDNYGKLLFAPPHYSADVHGNVSGKGINNALIIKRLRSIGLDFDVLAEQIQPLTSTDIALIDQAQRFSLGVSQDSIVKKGKARLSTIKVDSLIDGEAKKEEAYQFLAGLEGIDSLREYLLYRKIQTKQYLSVDEARRSSLEFMRMPQSFKRELIEYIDDLLAPVQRETGRIDRSKIDLIYQNLSGDLFGRVSKENLDQIFYRTKVFNQGDIVFEQNSQGTELYYIKEGEVSAIADGINLAALGAGEIFGEMSLFYDIRRSAIIKVTQDNTRIGILPRDEFEDILVNNRKYAYDLIYRLFTILPDRLRNVSEKYKMAIAALRQFLENDSEGFRRLENIISETQCVKTYLPSLSLVEIERLFEDKRIFDTGEEIFAEGDKADGVYLILEGKVRVITFTPDFQEVVLGQLEAGQIFGEMALIDDRPRSASVVPLTPCRLAFMPKEKFDYLVQTKSDLAYRFMSCVCLPMFRHILRMSTLYSKVKKEFQ
;
A
#
# COMPACT_ATOMS: atom_id res chain seq x y z
N MET A 1 17.62 -18.34 -37.21
CA MET A 1 18.22 -19.02 -38.38
C MET A 1 18.53 -18.05 -39.52
N HIS A 2 17.60 -17.23 -40.03
CA HIS A 2 17.88 -16.33 -41.18
C HIS A 2 19.18 -15.48 -41.10
N TYR A 3 19.52 -14.87 -39.95
CA TYR A 3 20.77 -14.10 -39.79
C TYR A 3 22.03 -14.99 -39.72
N VAL A 4 21.91 -16.20 -39.15
CA VAL A 4 22.98 -17.22 -39.19
C VAL A 4 23.20 -17.67 -40.62
N ASP A 5 22.12 -17.90 -41.36
CA ASP A 5 22.15 -18.30 -42.77
C ASP A 5 22.78 -17.21 -43.64
N GLU A 6 22.52 -15.93 -43.36
CA GLU A 6 23.15 -14.78 -44.02
C GLU A 6 24.67 -14.72 -43.77
N ILE A 7 25.11 -14.92 -42.52
CA ILE A 7 26.53 -14.94 -42.17
C ILE A 7 27.25 -16.14 -42.80
N VAL A 8 26.61 -17.31 -42.76
CA VAL A 8 27.14 -18.56 -43.33
C VAL A 8 27.24 -18.47 -44.85
N ALA A 9 26.19 -17.98 -45.52
CA ALA A 9 26.15 -17.85 -46.98
C ALA A 9 27.18 -16.84 -47.51
N ASN A 10 27.39 -15.74 -46.80
CA ASN A 10 28.30 -14.68 -47.24
C ASN A 10 29.78 -14.94 -46.96
N ARG A 11 30.15 -15.94 -46.14
CA ARG A 11 31.53 -16.10 -45.62
C ARG A 11 32.10 -17.51 -45.64
N SER A 12 31.42 -18.48 -46.25
CA SER A 12 31.89 -19.87 -46.35
C SER A 12 32.20 -20.52 -44.98
N VAL A 13 31.46 -20.13 -43.93
CA VAL A 13 31.65 -20.63 -42.56
C VAL A 13 30.76 -21.85 -42.31
N SER A 14 31.26 -22.86 -41.59
CA SER A 14 30.47 -24.06 -41.27
C SER A 14 29.30 -23.73 -40.34
N LYS A 15 28.06 -23.89 -40.84
CA LYS A 15 26.83 -23.76 -40.05
C LYS A 15 26.80 -24.68 -38.83
N ILE A 16 27.30 -25.90 -38.98
CA ILE A 16 27.35 -26.89 -37.91
C ILE A 16 28.31 -26.42 -36.80
N ALA A 17 29.48 -25.91 -37.17
CA ALA A 17 30.47 -25.42 -36.20
C ALA A 17 29.96 -24.17 -35.45
N VAL A 18 29.29 -23.25 -36.14
CA VAL A 18 28.68 -22.07 -35.51
C VAL A 18 27.57 -22.48 -34.54
N SER A 19 26.66 -23.38 -34.94
CA SER A 19 25.60 -23.87 -34.05
C SER A 19 26.15 -24.58 -32.82
N SER A 20 27.20 -25.41 -32.97
CA SER A 20 27.86 -26.08 -31.85
C SER A 20 28.44 -25.07 -30.86
N LEU A 21 29.13 -24.04 -31.35
CA LEU A 21 29.70 -22.99 -30.50
C LEU A 21 28.64 -22.15 -29.80
N LEU A 22 27.49 -21.90 -30.44
CA LEU A 22 26.38 -21.20 -29.79
C LEU A 22 25.87 -21.98 -28.58
N GLU A 23 25.69 -23.30 -28.71
CA GLU A 23 25.29 -24.14 -27.57
C GLU A 23 26.39 -24.22 -26.51
N GLU A 24 27.67 -24.34 -26.89
CA GLU A 24 28.81 -24.29 -25.95
C GLU A 24 28.89 -22.96 -25.19
N SER A 25 28.47 -21.85 -25.80
CA SER A 25 28.51 -20.52 -25.20
C SER A 25 27.55 -20.33 -24.02
N LEU A 26 26.67 -21.31 -23.79
CA LEU A 26 25.74 -21.35 -22.66
C LEU A 26 26.38 -21.95 -21.40
N ASN A 27 27.58 -22.52 -21.50
CA ASN A 27 28.33 -22.97 -20.32
C ASN A 27 28.68 -21.77 -19.44
N GLU A 28 28.60 -21.92 -18.11
CA GLU A 28 28.82 -20.87 -17.10
C GLU A 28 30.08 -20.03 -17.40
N ASN A 29 31.19 -20.71 -17.71
CA ASN A 29 32.50 -20.10 -17.97
C ASN A 29 32.54 -19.16 -19.20
N ASP A 30 31.63 -19.32 -20.16
CA ASP A 30 31.59 -18.52 -21.40
C ASP A 30 30.32 -17.68 -21.50
N LEU A 31 29.44 -17.75 -20.50
CA LEU A 31 28.21 -16.97 -20.46
C LEU A 31 28.54 -15.47 -20.41
N PHE A 32 29.53 -15.07 -19.61
CA PHE A 32 29.96 -13.68 -19.43
C PHE A 32 31.15 -13.26 -20.27
N ASN A 33 31.95 -14.24 -20.69
CA ASN A 33 33.27 -14.02 -21.27
C ASN A 33 33.23 -13.86 -22.80
N ARG A 34 34.41 -13.59 -23.36
CA ARG A 34 34.64 -13.35 -24.79
C ARG A 34 35.25 -14.56 -25.49
N ASP A 35 35.22 -15.73 -24.86
CA ASP A 35 35.90 -16.91 -25.37
C ASP A 35 35.20 -17.40 -26.62
N SER A 36 33.87 -17.49 -26.60
CA SER A 36 33.06 -17.78 -27.79
C SER A 36 33.21 -16.73 -28.88
N VAL A 37 33.36 -15.44 -28.54
CA VAL A 37 33.63 -14.39 -29.54
C VAL A 37 34.96 -14.68 -30.25
N THR A 38 35.99 -15.08 -29.50
CA THR A 38 37.31 -15.40 -30.05
C THR A 38 37.28 -16.69 -30.88
N LYS A 39 36.54 -17.71 -30.44
CA LYS A 39 36.34 -18.96 -31.19
C LYS A 39 35.60 -18.70 -32.52
N LEU A 40 34.53 -17.92 -32.49
CA LEU A 40 33.79 -17.52 -33.69
C LEU A 40 34.65 -16.66 -34.64
N ARG A 41 35.51 -15.79 -34.09
CA ARG A 41 36.49 -15.03 -34.88
C ARG A 41 37.45 -15.95 -35.64
N ARG A 42 37.95 -17.01 -35.01
CA ARG A 42 38.81 -18.01 -35.65
C ARG A 42 38.10 -18.77 -36.78
N LEU A 43 36.77 -18.86 -36.74
CA LEU A 43 35.95 -19.40 -37.83
C LEU A 43 35.62 -18.38 -38.94
N GLY A 44 36.15 -17.16 -38.87
CA GLY A 44 35.92 -16.13 -39.89
C GLY A 44 34.69 -15.23 -39.65
N VAL A 45 34.05 -15.33 -38.48
CA VAL A 45 32.97 -14.42 -38.08
C VAL A 45 33.56 -13.13 -37.53
N LYS A 46 33.12 -11.96 -38.00
CA LYS A 46 33.59 -10.67 -37.46
C LYS A 46 33.08 -10.48 -36.03
N ASP A 47 33.81 -9.72 -35.22
CA ASP A 47 33.50 -9.48 -33.79
C ASP A 47 32.07 -8.99 -33.54
N ASP A 48 31.60 -8.00 -34.31
CA ASP A 48 30.23 -7.47 -34.16
C ASP A 48 29.19 -8.55 -34.48
N ASP A 49 29.42 -9.33 -35.54
CA ASP A 49 28.52 -10.42 -35.94
C ASP A 49 28.52 -11.54 -34.89
N ALA A 50 29.68 -11.86 -34.32
CA ALA A 50 29.81 -12.83 -33.26
C ALA A 50 29.09 -12.38 -31.99
N LEU A 51 29.22 -11.10 -31.60
CA LEU A 51 28.51 -10.52 -30.46
C LEU A 51 27.00 -10.54 -30.67
N ILE A 52 26.51 -10.17 -31.86
CA ILE A 52 25.08 -10.20 -32.18
C ILE A 52 24.54 -11.64 -32.12
N LEU A 53 25.26 -12.60 -32.72
CA LEU A 53 24.86 -14.02 -32.72
C LEU A 53 24.77 -14.59 -31.31
N LEU A 54 25.79 -14.35 -30.50
CA LEU A 54 25.84 -14.83 -29.12
C LEU A 54 24.79 -14.14 -28.25
N ALA A 55 24.64 -12.82 -28.34
CA ALA A 55 23.63 -12.08 -27.58
C ALA A 55 22.21 -12.54 -27.93
N ASN A 56 21.92 -12.73 -29.22
CA ASN A 56 20.61 -13.21 -29.66
C ASN A 56 20.35 -14.65 -29.19
N HIS A 57 21.32 -15.55 -29.34
CA HIS A 57 21.19 -16.93 -28.90
C HIS A 57 20.98 -17.04 -27.38
N LYS A 58 21.80 -16.32 -26.60
CA LYS A 58 21.67 -16.23 -25.14
C LYS A 58 20.33 -15.62 -24.73
N SER A 59 19.87 -14.57 -25.41
CA SER A 59 18.55 -13.97 -25.16
C SER A 59 17.41 -14.97 -25.39
N VAL A 60 17.44 -15.72 -26.50
CA VAL A 60 16.39 -16.71 -26.79
C VAL A 60 16.39 -17.83 -25.76
N ARG A 61 17.58 -18.30 -25.36
CA ARG A 61 17.72 -19.40 -24.40
C ARG A 61 17.37 -18.99 -22.97
N LYS A 62 17.71 -17.77 -22.56
CA LYS A 62 17.52 -17.29 -21.18
C LYS A 62 16.18 -16.59 -20.98
N TYR A 63 15.79 -15.72 -21.92
CA TYR A 63 14.60 -14.87 -21.80
C TYR A 63 13.44 -15.34 -22.68
N GLY A 64 13.62 -16.38 -23.50
CA GLY A 64 12.60 -16.83 -24.45
C GLY A 64 12.35 -15.84 -25.61
N TYR A 65 13.15 -14.78 -25.71
CA TYR A 65 12.91 -13.68 -26.65
C TYR A 65 14.05 -13.51 -27.65
N LYS A 66 13.68 -13.18 -28.89
CA LYS A 66 14.61 -12.94 -29.99
C LYS A 66 14.74 -11.43 -30.26
N LEU A 67 15.88 -10.87 -29.89
CA LEU A 67 16.21 -9.46 -30.14
C LEU A 67 16.29 -9.14 -31.64
N SER A 68 15.94 -7.91 -32.03
CA SER A 68 16.18 -7.44 -33.39
C SER A 68 17.68 -7.30 -33.64
N VAL A 69 18.10 -7.76 -34.81
CA VAL A 69 19.46 -7.51 -35.31
C VAL A 69 19.71 -6.02 -35.46
N ASP A 70 18.70 -5.24 -35.87
CA ASP A 70 18.82 -3.80 -36.08
C ASP A 70 19.05 -3.08 -34.76
N THR A 71 18.36 -3.47 -33.69
CA THR A 71 18.59 -2.92 -32.35
C THR A 71 20.00 -3.21 -31.86
N LEU A 72 20.44 -4.46 -31.95
CA LEU A 72 21.79 -4.84 -31.51
C LEU A 72 22.86 -4.09 -32.33
N LYS A 73 22.69 -3.95 -33.65
CA LYS A 73 23.57 -3.13 -34.49
C LYS A 73 23.55 -1.66 -34.08
N HIS A 74 22.38 -1.12 -33.76
CA HIS A 74 22.22 0.26 -33.33
C HIS A 74 22.96 0.52 -32.01
N ILE A 75 22.76 -0.32 -30.98
CA ILE A 75 23.48 -0.22 -29.69
C ILE A 75 24.99 -0.35 -29.87
N LEU A 76 25.47 -1.25 -30.74
CA LEU A 76 26.89 -1.36 -31.08
C LEU A 76 27.42 -0.06 -31.70
N ASN A 77 26.66 0.54 -32.62
CA ASN A 77 27.02 1.81 -33.24
C ASN A 77 27.01 2.96 -32.23
N LEU A 78 26.02 3.00 -31.35
CA LEU A 78 25.95 3.96 -30.24
C LEU A 78 27.20 3.84 -29.36
N ALA A 79 27.54 2.63 -28.90
CA ALA A 79 28.74 2.37 -28.10
C ALA A 79 30.06 2.77 -28.79
N LYS A 80 30.11 2.73 -30.13
CA LYS A 80 31.27 3.19 -30.92
C LYS A 80 31.36 4.72 -31.02
N LYS A 81 30.23 5.43 -31.02
CA LYS A 81 30.17 6.90 -31.09
C LYS A 81 30.62 7.58 -29.78
N HIS A 82 30.52 6.89 -28.64
CA HIS A 82 30.97 7.41 -27.35
C HIS A 82 32.47 7.18 -27.08
N SER A 83 33.00 7.90 -26.08
CA SER A 83 34.42 7.84 -25.69
C SER A 83 34.89 6.41 -25.36
N ARG A 84 36.20 6.17 -25.44
CA ARG A 84 36.79 4.86 -25.05
C ARG A 84 36.48 4.46 -23.61
N SER A 85 36.19 5.41 -22.73
CA SER A 85 35.84 5.21 -21.32
C SER A 85 34.35 5.05 -21.04
N SER A 86 33.49 5.10 -22.07
CA SER A 86 32.03 4.99 -21.92
C SER A 86 31.61 3.68 -21.21
N PRO A 87 30.76 3.75 -20.17
CA PRO A 87 30.22 2.58 -19.48
C PRO A 87 29.56 1.58 -20.44
N LEU A 88 28.80 2.07 -21.42
CA LEU A 88 28.12 1.25 -22.43
C LEU A 88 29.11 0.37 -23.20
N LYS A 89 30.27 0.92 -23.56
CA LYS A 89 31.32 0.19 -24.30
C LYS A 89 31.95 -0.93 -23.48
N GLY A 90 32.01 -0.80 -22.15
CA GLY A 90 32.43 -1.85 -21.23
C GLY A 90 31.37 -2.94 -21.11
N LEU A 91 30.10 -2.53 -20.99
CA LEU A 91 28.96 -3.42 -20.84
C LEU A 91 28.77 -4.34 -22.05
N ILE A 92 28.80 -3.80 -23.29
CA ILE A 92 28.61 -4.59 -24.51
C ILE A 92 29.78 -5.54 -24.84
N LYS A 93 30.84 -5.57 -24.03
CA LYS A 93 31.95 -6.51 -24.22
C LYS A 93 31.56 -7.94 -23.89
N SER A 94 30.60 -8.11 -22.98
CA SER A 94 30.01 -9.40 -22.64
C SER A 94 28.81 -9.66 -23.55
N PRO A 95 28.75 -10.80 -24.26
CA PRO A 95 27.58 -11.13 -25.07
C PRO A 95 26.28 -11.18 -24.27
N PHE A 96 26.36 -11.55 -22.98
CA PHE A 96 25.22 -11.60 -22.07
C PHE A 96 24.72 -10.20 -21.71
N LEU A 97 25.60 -9.33 -21.21
CA LEU A 97 25.21 -7.95 -20.87
C LEU A 97 24.80 -7.15 -22.12
N PHE A 98 25.36 -7.48 -23.28
CA PHE A 98 24.92 -6.93 -24.56
C PHE A 98 23.49 -7.36 -24.90
N ALA A 99 23.12 -8.62 -24.64
CA ALA A 99 21.73 -9.08 -24.77
C ALA A 99 20.79 -8.31 -23.82
N LYS A 100 21.21 -8.09 -22.56
CA LYS A 100 20.46 -7.30 -21.56
C LYS A 100 20.22 -5.86 -22.03
N ALA A 101 21.24 -5.20 -22.58
CA ALA A 101 21.11 -3.86 -23.17
C ALA A 101 20.17 -3.84 -24.39
N GLY A 102 20.28 -4.84 -25.28
CA GLY A 102 19.38 -5.02 -26.41
C GLY A 102 17.92 -5.14 -25.98
N TRP A 103 17.66 -5.98 -24.98
CA TRP A 103 16.32 -6.18 -24.43
C TRP A 103 15.75 -4.89 -23.85
N LEU A 104 16.52 -4.19 -23.01
CA LEU A 104 16.09 -2.91 -22.42
C LEU A 104 15.73 -1.89 -23.50
N TYR A 105 16.52 -1.83 -24.56
CA TYR A 105 16.27 -0.89 -25.65
C TYR A 105 14.96 -1.18 -26.40
N GLU A 106 14.61 -2.46 -26.63
CA GLU A 106 13.37 -2.83 -27.33
C GLU A 106 12.12 -2.77 -26.45
N HIS A 107 12.28 -3.01 -25.15
CA HIS A 107 11.14 -3.28 -24.26
C HIS A 107 10.93 -2.28 -23.13
N ALA A 108 11.94 -1.51 -22.70
CA ALA A 108 11.76 -0.45 -21.70
C ALA A 108 10.64 0.57 -22.02
N PRO A 109 10.30 0.89 -23.29
CA PRO A 109 9.19 1.81 -23.60
C PRO A 109 7.82 1.36 -23.10
N SER A 110 7.66 0.09 -22.74
CA SER A 110 6.42 -0.46 -22.17
C SER A 110 6.36 -0.37 -20.64
N PHE A 111 7.48 -0.07 -19.96
CA PHE A 111 7.60 -0.06 -18.50
C PHE A 111 7.53 1.34 -17.89
N VAL A 112 7.93 2.37 -18.64
CA VAL A 112 7.95 3.75 -18.18
C VAL A 112 7.05 4.54 -19.11
N PHE A 113 5.90 4.96 -18.58
CA PHE A 113 4.87 5.76 -19.25
C PHE A 113 5.41 6.77 -20.26
N TYR A 114 5.42 6.46 -21.57
CA TYR A 114 5.59 7.50 -22.58
C TYR A 114 4.86 7.19 -23.88
N HIS A 115 4.14 8.20 -24.36
CA HIS A 115 3.51 8.24 -25.66
C HIS A 115 4.52 8.78 -26.69
N ARG A 116 4.82 7.96 -27.72
CA ARG A 116 5.45 8.30 -29.01
C ARG A 116 6.99 8.24 -29.09
N TYR A 117 7.45 7.31 -29.92
CA TYR A 117 8.82 6.98 -30.31
C TYR A 117 9.65 8.17 -30.82
N ARG A 118 10.67 8.59 -30.06
CA ARG A 118 11.86 9.32 -30.57
C ARG A 118 13.12 8.52 -30.24
N GLN A 119 13.93 8.22 -31.25
CA GLN A 119 15.12 7.37 -31.14
C GLN A 119 16.18 7.96 -30.18
N ASP A 120 16.30 9.29 -30.13
CA ASP A 120 17.24 9.98 -29.24
C ASP A 120 16.92 9.77 -27.75
N GLU A 121 15.64 9.60 -27.40
CA GLU A 121 15.22 9.33 -26.02
C GLU A 121 15.61 7.90 -25.61
N LEU A 122 15.40 6.91 -26.49
CA LEU A 122 15.85 5.52 -26.27
C LEU A 122 17.36 5.42 -26.11
N ASP A 123 18.12 6.15 -26.94
CA ASP A 123 19.57 6.25 -26.84
C ASP A 123 20.01 6.83 -25.49
N SER A 124 19.34 7.90 -25.02
CA SER A 124 19.58 8.48 -23.71
C SER A 124 19.33 7.49 -22.58
N TYR A 125 18.23 6.74 -22.63
CA TYR A 125 17.89 5.74 -21.61
C TYR A 125 18.92 4.62 -21.52
N ILE A 126 19.35 4.06 -22.66
CA ILE A 126 20.33 2.96 -22.63
C ILE A 126 21.72 3.44 -22.16
N LEU A 127 22.05 4.71 -22.42
CA LEU A 127 23.26 5.34 -21.89
C LEU A 127 23.17 5.61 -20.39
N GLN A 128 22.02 6.10 -19.91
CA GLN A 128 21.74 6.27 -18.49
C GLN A 128 21.79 4.93 -17.75
N PHE A 129 21.18 3.88 -18.31
CA PHE A 129 21.28 2.50 -17.80
C PHE A 129 22.75 2.07 -17.67
N ALA A 130 23.55 2.22 -18.72
CA ALA A 130 24.95 1.81 -18.67
C ALA A 130 25.76 2.62 -17.64
N GLY A 131 25.46 3.92 -17.50
CA GLY A 131 26.05 4.80 -16.49
C GLY A 131 25.69 4.37 -15.07
N ASN A 132 24.41 4.16 -14.80
CA ASN A 132 23.90 3.73 -13.51
C ASN A 132 24.38 2.33 -13.14
N TYR A 133 24.32 1.38 -14.08
CA TYR A 133 24.82 0.02 -13.88
C TYR A 133 26.30 0.05 -13.47
N ARG A 134 27.13 0.85 -14.14
CA ARG A 134 28.54 0.99 -13.73
C ARG A 134 28.69 1.67 -12.36
N SER A 135 28.00 2.78 -12.14
CA SER A 135 28.10 3.56 -10.90
C SER A 135 27.66 2.76 -9.68
N LEU A 136 26.48 2.15 -9.73
CA LEU A 136 25.87 1.40 -8.63
C LEU A 136 26.53 0.05 -8.40
N PHE A 137 27.09 -0.58 -9.45
CA PHE A 137 27.60 -1.94 -9.34
C PHE A 137 29.11 -2.03 -9.15
N LEU A 138 29.87 -1.08 -9.69
CA LEU A 138 31.34 -1.12 -9.63
C LEU A 138 31.96 -0.06 -8.72
N GLU A 139 31.21 0.98 -8.33
CA GLU A 139 31.80 2.18 -7.71
C GLU A 139 31.05 2.66 -6.43
N ASN A 140 29.73 2.48 -6.30
CA ASN A 140 28.94 2.93 -5.15
C ASN A 140 28.31 1.75 -4.39
N GLN A 141 28.87 1.44 -3.22
CA GLN A 141 28.28 0.54 -2.22
C GLN A 141 27.40 1.35 -1.27
N ALA A 142 26.23 0.82 -0.90
CA ALA A 142 25.41 1.39 0.17
C ALA A 142 26.21 1.38 1.49
N SER A 143 26.33 2.54 2.16
CA SER A 143 26.95 2.59 3.50
C SER A 143 25.95 2.11 4.55
N PHE A 144 26.40 1.19 5.40
CA PHE A 144 25.66 0.72 6.57
C PHE A 144 25.90 1.58 7.84
N ASP A 145 26.42 2.82 7.70
CA ASP A 145 26.75 3.72 8.82
C ASP A 145 25.53 4.44 9.43
N PHE A 146 24.31 4.04 9.10
CA PHE A 146 23.09 4.64 9.63
C PHE A 146 22.46 3.78 10.74
N GLN A 147 22.19 4.45 11.88
CA GLN A 147 21.36 4.05 13.03
C GLN A 147 22.00 3.35 14.24
N GLU A 148 21.32 3.55 15.37
CA GLU A 148 21.70 3.31 16.77
C GLU A 148 22.15 1.87 17.06
N LYS A 149 23.05 1.73 18.05
CA LYS A 149 23.55 0.44 18.53
C LYS A 149 22.42 -0.40 19.13
N LEU A 150 22.28 -1.65 18.65
CA LEU A 150 21.28 -2.61 19.13
C LEU A 150 21.73 -3.34 20.41
N ASP A 151 20.78 -3.61 21.32
CA ASP A 151 21.01 -4.40 22.53
C ASP A 151 20.59 -5.88 22.34
N ASN A 152 21.56 -6.75 22.03
CA ASN A 152 21.47 -8.22 22.09
C ASN A 152 20.27 -8.93 21.39
N PRO A 153 19.98 -8.69 20.10
CA PRO A 153 19.15 -9.62 19.32
C PRO A 153 19.83 -11.00 19.22
N ARG A 154 19.06 -12.10 19.10
CA ARG A 154 19.57 -13.49 19.03
C ARG A 154 19.07 -14.22 17.79
N ARG A 155 18.06 -13.76 17.04
CA ARG A 155 17.61 -14.42 15.80
C ARG A 155 16.80 -13.47 14.93
N VAL A 156 17.43 -12.91 13.90
CA VAL A 156 16.80 -12.02 12.92
C VAL A 156 17.09 -12.62 11.56
N LEU A 157 16.07 -13.02 10.83
CA LEU A 157 16.19 -13.46 9.44
C LEU A 157 15.43 -12.42 8.62
N ALA A 158 16.14 -11.72 7.74
CA ALA A 158 15.60 -10.63 6.95
C ALA A 158 16.21 -10.64 5.55
N GLY A 159 15.39 -10.39 4.53
CA GLY A 159 15.82 -10.13 3.15
C GLY A 159 15.96 -8.64 2.89
N THR A 160 17.00 -8.22 2.17
CA THR A 160 17.32 -6.79 1.99
C THR A 160 17.16 -6.33 0.56
N PHE A 161 16.32 -5.30 0.37
CA PHE A 161 16.13 -4.63 -0.91
C PHE A 161 16.03 -3.11 -0.71
N TRP A 162 16.80 -2.35 -1.49
CA TRP A 162 16.50 -0.94 -1.72
C TRP A 162 16.34 -0.73 -3.22
N GLU A 163 15.20 -0.20 -3.66
CA GLU A 163 14.91 0.15 -5.05
C GLU A 163 15.88 1.20 -5.67
N LYS A 164 16.88 1.67 -4.91
CA LYS A 164 17.75 2.80 -5.27
C LYS A 164 19.24 2.57 -5.05
N GLU A 165 19.63 1.63 -4.18
CA GLU A 165 21.04 1.37 -3.82
C GLU A 165 21.34 -0.13 -3.82
N ILE A 166 22.52 -0.51 -4.32
CA ILE A 166 23.03 -1.90 -4.30
C ILE A 166 23.96 -2.05 -3.10
N TRP A 167 23.81 -3.14 -2.35
CA TRP A 167 24.69 -3.46 -1.22
C TRP A 167 25.68 -4.58 -1.59
N ASP A 168 26.87 -4.54 -0.99
CA ASP A 168 27.83 -5.64 -1.09
C ASP A 168 27.47 -6.74 -0.05
N PRO A 169 27.25 -8.00 -0.46
CA PRO A 169 26.88 -9.03 0.50
C PRO A 169 27.90 -9.32 1.58
N VAL A 170 29.18 -9.09 1.31
CA VAL A 170 30.24 -9.25 2.30
C VAL A 170 30.14 -8.17 3.37
N GLU A 171 29.85 -6.92 2.97
CA GLU A 171 29.66 -5.81 3.91
C GLU A 171 28.42 -6.00 4.78
N MET A 172 27.33 -6.53 4.21
CA MET A 172 26.12 -6.84 4.96
C MET A 172 26.37 -7.95 6.01
N ILE A 173 27.11 -8.99 5.67
CA ILE A 173 27.51 -10.05 6.61
C ILE A 173 28.35 -9.44 7.75
N VAL A 174 29.29 -8.54 7.43
CA VAL A 174 30.11 -7.84 8.42
C VAL A 174 29.24 -6.95 9.33
N TRP A 175 28.29 -6.22 8.76
CA TRP A 175 27.33 -5.40 9.50
C TRP A 175 26.44 -6.24 10.42
N ALA A 176 25.87 -7.34 9.92
CA ALA A 176 25.05 -8.26 10.69
C ALA A 176 25.82 -8.82 11.89
N ARG A 177 27.10 -9.15 11.68
CA ARG A 177 27.98 -9.57 12.76
C ARG A 177 28.26 -8.47 13.79
N LYS A 178 28.52 -7.23 13.36
CA LYS A 178 28.72 -6.08 14.27
C LYS A 178 27.50 -5.86 15.17
N ASN A 179 26.30 -6.18 14.67
CA ASN A 179 25.02 -6.06 15.36
C ASN A 179 24.55 -7.34 16.06
N ASN A 180 25.39 -8.38 16.16
CA ASN A 180 25.10 -9.67 16.81
C ASN A 180 23.86 -10.41 16.25
N LEU A 181 23.59 -10.30 14.96
CA LEU A 181 22.52 -11.07 14.31
C LEU A 181 22.97 -12.53 14.07
N VAL A 182 22.05 -13.49 14.26
CA VAL A 182 22.34 -14.95 14.18
C VAL A 182 21.91 -15.56 12.84
N GLY A 183 21.39 -14.75 11.91
CA GLY A 183 21.13 -15.15 10.54
C GLY A 183 20.91 -13.93 9.66
N LEU A 184 21.03 -14.11 8.34
CA LEU A 184 20.89 -13.07 7.35
C LEU A 184 20.45 -13.74 6.05
N GLU A 185 19.29 -13.41 5.52
CA GLU A 185 18.97 -13.90 4.18
C GLU A 185 19.58 -12.97 3.15
N LEU A 186 20.42 -13.53 2.28
CA LEU A 186 20.83 -12.83 1.08
C LEU A 186 19.71 -13.01 0.09
N ASP A 187 18.74 -12.10 0.14
CA ASP A 187 17.73 -12.10 -0.88
C ASP A 187 18.37 -11.65 -2.20
N VAL A 188 18.46 -12.59 -3.12
CA VAL A 188 18.95 -12.34 -4.47
C VAL A 188 17.76 -12.39 -5.40
N ASP A 189 16.75 -11.56 -5.12
CA ASP A 189 15.61 -11.42 -6.02
C ASP A 189 16.10 -10.93 -7.37
N PHE A 190 15.92 -11.77 -8.38
CA PHE A 190 16.24 -11.45 -9.76
C PHE A 190 15.00 -10.90 -10.43
N HIS A 191 14.84 -9.58 -10.38
CA HIS A 191 13.96 -8.97 -11.36
C HIS A 191 14.81 -8.67 -12.60
N PRO A 192 14.64 -9.41 -13.72
CA PRO A 192 15.40 -9.15 -14.95
C PRO A 192 15.22 -7.71 -15.48
N PHE A 193 14.25 -6.98 -14.92
CA PHE A 193 13.86 -5.62 -15.31
C PHE A 193 14.15 -4.55 -14.24
N ASN A 194 14.72 -4.93 -13.08
CA ASN A 194 15.24 -3.97 -12.11
C ASN A 194 16.77 -3.90 -12.25
N TYR A 195 17.27 -2.81 -12.83
CA TYR A 195 18.70 -2.59 -13.05
C TYR A 195 19.52 -2.46 -11.75
N ALA A 196 18.85 -2.36 -10.59
CA ALA A 196 19.47 -2.42 -9.26
C ALA A 196 19.61 -3.85 -8.70
N ARG A 197 19.15 -4.90 -9.42
CA ARG A 197 19.22 -6.30 -8.98
C ARG A 197 20.25 -7.08 -9.79
N LEU A 198 21.14 -7.79 -9.10
CA LEU A 198 22.11 -8.72 -9.68
C LEU A 198 21.45 -10.05 -10.02
N LEU A 199 21.78 -10.69 -11.14
CA LEU A 199 21.49 -12.09 -11.51
C LEU A 199 22.41 -13.08 -10.78
N PRO A 200 22.03 -14.36 -10.50
CA PRO A 200 22.87 -15.23 -9.68
C PRO A 200 24.18 -15.52 -10.39
N GLU A 201 24.10 -15.63 -11.71
CA GLU A 201 25.23 -15.76 -12.61
C GLU A 201 26.13 -14.50 -12.67
N GLU A 202 25.64 -13.31 -12.33
CA GLU A 202 26.45 -12.06 -12.35
C GLU A 202 27.48 -11.99 -11.19
N PHE A 203 27.39 -12.89 -10.20
CA PHE A 203 28.43 -13.08 -9.18
C PHE A 203 29.60 -13.91 -9.75
N SER A 204 30.77 -13.29 -9.87
CA SER A 204 32.00 -13.99 -10.25
C SER A 204 32.35 -15.11 -9.25
N GLU A 205 33.10 -16.12 -9.70
CA GLU A 205 33.58 -17.21 -8.83
C GLU A 205 34.31 -16.66 -7.60
N ASP A 206 35.20 -15.67 -7.78
CA ASP A 206 35.90 -15.00 -6.70
C ASP A 206 34.93 -14.35 -5.70
N LYS A 207 33.87 -13.70 -6.19
CA LYS A 207 32.88 -13.03 -5.33
C LYS A 207 32.04 -14.05 -4.57
N ARG A 208 31.62 -15.16 -5.21
CA ARG A 208 30.92 -16.27 -4.55
C ARG A 208 31.78 -16.85 -3.42
N HIS A 209 33.08 -17.05 -3.68
CA HIS A 209 34.02 -17.53 -2.68
C HIS A 209 34.21 -16.54 -1.52
N GLU A 210 34.26 -15.23 -1.80
CA GLU A 210 34.34 -14.17 -0.80
C GLU A 210 33.12 -14.19 0.14
N ILE A 211 31.91 -14.29 -0.44
CA ILE A 211 30.65 -14.37 0.30
C ILE A 211 30.65 -15.60 1.22
N GLY A 212 30.96 -16.78 0.68
CA GLY A 212 30.99 -18.02 1.47
C GLY A 212 32.04 -17.98 2.59
N THR A 213 33.21 -17.39 2.33
CA THR A 213 34.26 -17.21 3.34
C THR A 213 33.83 -16.26 4.45
N ALA A 214 33.18 -15.14 4.10
CA ALA A 214 32.66 -14.19 5.08
C ALA A 214 31.59 -14.83 5.97
N ALA A 215 30.63 -15.55 5.37
CA ALA A 215 29.57 -16.26 6.08
C ALA A 215 30.12 -17.25 7.10
N ALA A 216 31.05 -18.11 6.66
CA ALA A 216 31.69 -19.10 7.50
C ALA A 216 32.53 -18.46 8.63
N ARG A 217 33.27 -17.40 8.32
CA ARG A 217 34.12 -16.68 9.29
C ARG A 217 33.30 -16.02 10.39
N PHE A 218 32.16 -15.44 10.06
CA PHE A 218 31.34 -14.66 10.99
C PHE A 218 30.19 -15.46 11.61
N GLY A 219 29.98 -16.70 11.18
CA GLY A 219 28.91 -17.57 11.70
C GLY A 219 27.52 -17.08 11.33
N VAL A 220 27.39 -16.39 10.20
CA VAL A 220 26.12 -15.85 9.70
C VAL A 220 25.52 -16.86 8.73
N LYS A 221 24.33 -17.39 9.03
CA LYS A 221 23.56 -18.23 8.09
C LYS A 221 23.10 -17.35 6.93
N ILE A 222 23.39 -17.76 5.70
CA ILE A 222 22.91 -17.16 4.45
C ILE A 222 21.79 -18.02 3.89
N ASP A 223 20.65 -17.43 3.55
CA ASP A 223 19.63 -18.06 2.69
C ASP A 223 19.56 -17.29 1.35
N VAL A 224 19.02 -17.91 0.29
CA VAL A 224 18.91 -17.32 -1.06
C VAL A 224 17.47 -17.41 -1.54
N HIS A 225 16.96 -16.37 -2.17
CA HIS A 225 15.65 -16.40 -2.83
C HIS A 225 15.80 -16.50 -4.35
N SER A 226 15.10 -17.43 -4.99
CA SER A 226 14.98 -17.50 -6.45
C SER A 226 14.04 -16.40 -6.95
N PRO A 227 14.07 -15.98 -8.22
CA PRO A 227 13.27 -14.84 -8.64
C PRO A 227 11.83 -15.22 -8.93
N ILE A 228 10.94 -14.25 -8.74
CA ILE A 228 9.59 -14.26 -9.32
C ILE A 228 9.69 -13.73 -10.74
N VAL A 229 9.41 -14.59 -11.73
CA VAL A 229 9.17 -14.16 -13.11
C VAL A 229 7.68 -14.27 -13.37
N GLY A 230 6.90 -13.27 -12.96
CA GLY A 230 5.45 -13.19 -13.15
C GLY A 230 5.05 -12.29 -14.34
N PRO A 231 3.82 -12.43 -14.90
CA PRO A 231 3.25 -11.47 -15.84
C PRO A 231 2.92 -10.14 -15.16
N TYR A 232 3.88 -9.23 -15.04
CA TYR A 232 3.60 -7.88 -14.55
C TYR A 232 2.81 -7.08 -15.59
N ALA A 233 1.57 -6.71 -15.32
CA ALA A 233 0.95 -5.61 -16.06
C ALA A 233 1.58 -4.29 -15.59
N PRO A 234 2.03 -3.39 -16.47
CA PRO A 234 2.45 -2.07 -16.02
C PRO A 234 1.24 -1.36 -15.41
N PHE A 235 1.26 -1.19 -14.10
CA PHE A 235 0.30 -0.34 -13.39
C PHE A 235 0.46 1.08 -13.94
N PRO A 236 -0.63 1.72 -14.40
CA PRO A 236 -1.99 1.68 -13.89
C PRO A 236 -3.01 1.30 -14.99
N ASN A 237 -2.59 0.63 -16.07
CA ASN A 237 -3.44 0.51 -17.25
C ASN A 237 -3.26 -0.83 -17.97
N ALA A 238 -4.09 -1.81 -17.58
CA ALA A 238 -4.15 -3.14 -18.16
C ALA A 238 -4.51 -3.17 -19.66
N ASP A 239 -5.08 -2.08 -20.19
CA ASP A 239 -5.52 -1.98 -21.59
C ASP A 239 -4.37 -1.56 -22.54
N ARG A 240 -3.18 -1.22 -22.03
CA ARG A 240 -2.04 -0.73 -22.83
C ARG A 240 -1.12 -1.82 -23.42
N GLY A 241 -1.52 -3.09 -23.34
CA GLY A 241 -0.85 -4.20 -24.03
C GLY A 241 -0.93 -5.50 -23.24
N LYS A 242 -0.93 -6.65 -23.95
CA LYS A 242 -0.77 -7.96 -23.30
C LYS A 242 0.58 -7.98 -22.56
N PRO A 243 0.67 -8.54 -21.33
CA PRO A 243 1.95 -8.79 -20.69
C PRO A 243 2.80 -9.64 -21.63
N LEU A 244 3.87 -9.08 -22.19
CA LEU A 244 4.87 -9.81 -22.99
C LEU A 244 6.05 -10.25 -22.11
N PHE A 245 5.76 -10.57 -20.86
CA PHE A 245 6.74 -10.98 -19.87
C PHE A 245 7.11 -12.45 -20.09
N CYS A 246 8.34 -12.81 -19.73
CA CYS A 246 8.81 -14.20 -19.76
C CYS A 246 7.75 -15.10 -19.11
N ASN A 247 7.31 -16.11 -19.85
CA ASN A 247 6.33 -17.07 -19.38
C ASN A 247 6.85 -17.69 -18.08
N PRO A 248 6.18 -17.48 -16.93
CA PRO A 248 6.61 -18.04 -15.64
C PRO A 248 6.85 -19.56 -15.73
N LEU A 249 6.07 -20.24 -16.59
CA LEU A 249 6.17 -21.68 -16.86
C LEU A 249 7.53 -22.09 -17.48
N ASP A 250 8.32 -21.15 -18.00
CA ASP A 250 9.63 -21.39 -18.62
C ASP A 250 10.81 -20.97 -17.70
N SER A 251 10.55 -20.66 -16.43
CA SER A 251 11.54 -20.14 -15.45
C SER A 251 12.39 -21.19 -14.71
N LEU A 252 12.30 -22.48 -15.07
CA LEU A 252 13.03 -23.57 -14.38
C LEU A 252 14.57 -23.42 -14.44
N GLY A 253 15.10 -22.84 -15.52
CA GLY A 253 16.53 -22.60 -15.69
C GLY A 253 17.08 -21.65 -14.61
N PRO A 254 16.56 -20.41 -14.50
CA PRO A 254 16.90 -19.49 -13.41
C PRO A 254 16.81 -20.11 -12.01
N GLN A 255 15.75 -20.85 -11.69
CA GLN A 255 15.62 -21.49 -10.37
C GLN A 255 16.77 -22.47 -10.09
N ARG A 256 17.20 -23.23 -11.10
CA ARG A 256 18.35 -24.15 -10.97
C ARG A 256 19.66 -23.42 -10.74
N GLU A 257 19.90 -22.31 -11.46
CA GLU A 257 21.10 -21.48 -11.29
C GLU A 257 21.18 -20.88 -9.87
N THR A 258 20.03 -20.48 -9.30
CA THR A 258 19.96 -20.01 -7.91
C THR A 258 20.38 -21.11 -6.93
N ILE A 259 19.99 -22.37 -7.16
CA ILE A 259 20.40 -23.50 -6.32
C ILE A 259 21.92 -23.73 -6.40
N PHE A 260 22.53 -23.58 -7.59
CA PHE A 260 23.98 -23.65 -7.73
C PHE A 260 24.69 -22.51 -7.00
N LEU A 261 24.21 -21.27 -7.13
CA LEU A 261 24.73 -20.14 -6.35
C LEU A 261 24.67 -20.43 -4.85
N ALA A 262 23.51 -20.90 -4.36
CA ALA A 262 23.30 -21.24 -2.95
C ALA A 262 24.31 -22.29 -2.46
N ARG A 263 24.62 -23.30 -3.29
CA ARG A 263 25.66 -24.29 -2.99
C ARG A 263 27.05 -23.67 -2.91
N ASP A 264 27.39 -22.83 -3.89
CA ASP A 264 28.73 -22.27 -4.01
C ASP A 264 29.07 -21.30 -2.87
N ILE A 265 28.06 -20.58 -2.35
CA ILE A 265 28.23 -19.67 -1.20
C ILE A 265 27.98 -20.34 0.16
N GLY A 266 27.60 -21.63 0.18
CA GLY A 266 27.33 -22.37 1.41
C GLY A 266 26.06 -21.92 2.15
N ALA A 267 25.01 -21.56 1.40
CA ALA A 267 23.73 -21.16 1.97
C ALA A 267 23.03 -22.30 2.74
N GLY A 268 22.21 -21.94 3.73
CA GLY A 268 21.38 -22.88 4.50
C GLY A 268 20.12 -23.29 3.75
N SER A 269 19.47 -22.37 3.04
CA SER A 269 18.35 -22.68 2.16
C SER A 269 18.30 -21.81 0.90
N VAL A 270 17.58 -22.30 -0.11
CA VAL A 270 17.23 -21.59 -1.32
C VAL A 270 15.73 -21.71 -1.59
N VAL A 271 15.02 -20.59 -1.72
CA VAL A 271 13.59 -20.56 -2.03
C VAL A 271 13.40 -20.68 -3.54
N VAL A 272 12.43 -21.49 -4.00
CA VAL A 272 12.04 -21.63 -5.42
C VAL A 272 10.52 -21.61 -5.57
N HIS A 273 10.00 -21.02 -6.65
CA HIS A 273 8.55 -20.81 -6.82
C HIS A 273 7.83 -21.97 -7.50
N LEU A 274 6.68 -22.39 -6.94
CA LEU A 274 5.73 -23.33 -7.53
C LEU A 274 4.81 -22.63 -8.54
N ILE A 275 5.25 -22.59 -9.79
CA ILE A 275 4.57 -21.85 -10.86
C ILE A 275 3.68 -22.74 -11.74
N ASP A 276 3.98 -24.04 -11.86
CA ASP A 276 3.23 -24.96 -12.71
C ASP A 276 2.90 -26.25 -11.96
N LEU A 277 1.62 -26.45 -11.65
CA LEU A 277 1.13 -27.64 -10.95
C LEU A 277 1.28 -28.93 -11.77
N THR A 278 1.59 -28.85 -13.07
CA THR A 278 1.77 -30.02 -13.94
C THR A 278 3.22 -30.52 -14.01
N ARG A 279 4.21 -29.70 -13.60
CA ARG A 279 5.65 -29.99 -13.72
C ARG A 279 6.28 -30.50 -12.43
N ILE A 280 5.58 -31.40 -11.75
CA ILE A 280 5.96 -31.93 -10.43
C ILE A 280 7.31 -32.66 -10.49
N LYS A 281 7.60 -33.37 -11.60
CA LYS A 281 8.86 -34.09 -11.78
C LYS A 281 10.05 -33.13 -11.92
N GLU A 282 9.86 -32.02 -12.59
CA GLU A 282 10.85 -30.98 -12.75
C GLU A 282 11.11 -30.28 -11.41
N MET A 283 10.07 -30.03 -10.59
CA MET A 283 10.25 -29.51 -9.22
C MET A 283 11.04 -30.48 -8.34
N ALA A 284 10.74 -31.79 -8.39
CA ALA A 284 11.55 -32.79 -7.70
C ALA A 284 13.01 -32.81 -8.21
N SER A 285 13.22 -32.61 -9.51
CA SER A 285 14.57 -32.51 -10.10
C SER A 285 15.35 -31.28 -9.61
N LEU A 286 14.67 -30.14 -9.38
CA LEU A 286 15.28 -28.97 -8.74
C LEU A 286 15.77 -29.30 -7.34
N VAL A 287 14.93 -29.94 -6.50
CA VAL A 287 15.33 -30.36 -5.15
C VAL A 287 16.51 -31.35 -5.20
N MET A 288 16.51 -32.29 -6.14
CA MET A 288 17.63 -33.21 -6.35
C MET A 288 18.95 -32.52 -6.69
N THR A 289 18.92 -31.28 -7.20
CA THR A 289 20.13 -30.52 -7.53
C THR A 289 20.94 -30.15 -6.27
N ALA A 290 20.27 -30.09 -5.11
CA ALA A 290 20.91 -29.86 -3.81
C ALA A 290 21.30 -31.16 -3.07
N ALA A 291 21.01 -32.34 -3.63
CA ALA A 291 21.27 -33.62 -2.96
C ALA A 291 22.74 -33.78 -2.57
N GLY A 292 23.00 -34.19 -1.33
CA GLY A 292 24.35 -34.36 -0.79
C GLY A 292 25.04 -33.05 -0.38
N THR A 293 24.35 -31.92 -0.47
CA THR A 293 24.80 -30.62 0.03
C THR A 293 24.02 -30.24 1.30
N PRO A 294 24.52 -29.29 2.11
CA PRO A 294 23.75 -28.78 3.26
C PRO A 294 22.61 -27.83 2.86
N VAL A 295 22.48 -27.48 1.57
CA VAL A 295 21.48 -26.53 1.07
C VAL A 295 20.11 -27.17 1.06
N ARG A 296 19.12 -26.50 1.65
CA ARG A 296 17.72 -26.90 1.56
C ARG A 296 16.98 -26.11 0.48
N VAL A 297 16.39 -26.79 -0.49
CA VAL A 297 15.49 -26.20 -1.48
C VAL A 297 14.08 -26.12 -0.88
N THR A 298 13.61 -24.91 -0.61
CA THR A 298 12.26 -24.65 -0.09
C THR A 298 11.35 -24.22 -1.22
N VAL A 299 10.24 -24.93 -1.42
CA VAL A 299 9.27 -24.59 -2.47
C VAL A 299 8.24 -23.62 -1.91
N GLU A 300 8.07 -22.49 -2.58
CA GLU A 300 7.13 -21.43 -2.25
C GLU A 300 5.85 -21.51 -3.08
N ASN A 301 4.70 -21.27 -2.45
CA ASN A 301 3.41 -21.15 -3.13
C ASN A 301 3.30 -19.84 -3.90
N TYR A 302 2.65 -19.82 -5.07
CA TYR A 302 2.59 -18.64 -5.96
C TYR A 302 1.18 -18.46 -6.57
N CYS A 303 0.68 -17.22 -6.71
CA CYS A 303 -0.74 -16.94 -6.96
C CYS A 303 -1.17 -16.69 -8.43
N GLU A 304 -0.33 -16.91 -9.44
CA GLU A 304 -0.66 -16.58 -10.84
C GLU A 304 -0.55 -17.77 -11.80
N THR A 305 -1.34 -18.81 -11.54
CA THR A 305 -1.45 -19.96 -12.45
C THR A 305 -2.89 -20.12 -12.94
N GLU A 306 -3.11 -20.89 -14.01
CA GLU A 306 -4.47 -21.16 -14.51
C GLU A 306 -5.37 -21.90 -13.47
N LYS A 307 -4.79 -22.35 -12.35
CA LYS A 307 -5.45 -23.13 -11.30
C LYS A 307 -5.22 -22.50 -9.94
N ARG A 308 -6.26 -22.54 -9.12
CA ARG A 308 -6.23 -22.13 -7.72
C ARG A 308 -5.24 -22.97 -6.91
N GLN A 309 -4.38 -22.34 -6.11
CA GLN A 309 -3.44 -23.02 -5.19
C GLN A 309 -3.86 -22.89 -3.72
N ASP A 310 -4.87 -23.67 -3.30
CA ASP A 310 -5.21 -23.81 -1.88
C ASP A 310 -4.30 -24.80 -1.15
N ALA A 311 -4.36 -24.82 0.18
CA ALA A 311 -3.54 -25.66 1.05
C ALA A 311 -3.67 -27.15 0.72
N ASP A 312 -4.87 -27.63 0.37
CA ASP A 312 -5.10 -29.03 0.02
C ASP A 312 -4.42 -29.39 -1.31
N THR A 313 -4.49 -28.49 -2.29
CA THR A 313 -3.78 -28.60 -3.57
C THR A 313 -2.27 -28.60 -3.37
N LEU A 314 -1.74 -27.66 -2.58
CA LEU A 314 -0.32 -27.55 -2.25
C LEU A 314 0.19 -28.82 -1.55
N MET A 315 -0.52 -29.30 -0.53
CA MET A 315 -0.17 -30.53 0.18
C MET A 315 -0.18 -31.76 -0.76
N SER A 316 -1.12 -31.84 -1.71
CA SER A 316 -1.13 -32.91 -2.72
C SER A 316 0.15 -32.89 -3.55
N ILE A 317 0.55 -31.71 -4.03
CA ILE A 317 1.77 -31.55 -4.83
C ILE A 317 3.02 -31.88 -4.02
N PHE A 318 3.10 -31.39 -2.79
CA PHE A 318 4.24 -31.68 -1.92
C PHE A 318 4.34 -33.17 -1.57
N ASN A 319 3.21 -33.87 -1.41
CA ASN A 319 3.21 -35.33 -1.26
C ASN A 319 3.78 -36.02 -2.51
N GLU A 320 3.40 -35.59 -3.71
CA GLU A 320 3.94 -36.15 -4.95
C GLU A 320 5.45 -35.88 -5.10
N ILE A 321 5.92 -34.68 -4.78
CA ILE A 321 7.36 -34.35 -4.74
C ILE A 321 8.07 -35.29 -3.76
N CYS A 322 7.55 -35.46 -2.54
CA CYS A 322 8.14 -36.36 -1.55
C CYS A 322 8.21 -37.82 -2.04
N ASN A 323 7.23 -38.27 -2.82
CA ASN A 323 7.22 -39.63 -3.38
C ASN A 323 8.23 -39.83 -4.51
N LEU A 324 8.62 -38.76 -5.21
CA LEU A 324 9.63 -38.79 -6.28
C LEU A 324 11.07 -38.68 -5.75
N LEU A 325 11.24 -38.22 -4.51
CA LEU A 325 12.55 -37.98 -3.90
C LEU A 325 12.98 -39.15 -2.98
N PRO A 326 14.29 -39.45 -2.90
CA PRO A 326 14.82 -40.33 -1.86
C PRO A 326 14.53 -39.79 -0.46
N LYS A 327 14.28 -40.67 0.53
CA LYS A 327 13.94 -40.28 1.91
C LYS A 327 14.96 -39.35 2.57
N GLU A 328 16.25 -39.57 2.28
CA GLU A 328 17.34 -38.72 2.76
C GLU A 328 17.28 -37.31 2.17
N VAL A 329 16.97 -37.19 0.87
CA VAL A 329 16.81 -35.89 0.19
C VAL A 329 15.58 -35.15 0.71
N VAL A 330 14.47 -35.85 0.98
CA VAL A 330 13.29 -35.25 1.61
C VAL A 330 13.62 -34.66 2.99
N ARG A 331 14.39 -35.40 3.80
CA ARG A 331 14.77 -34.97 5.15
C ARG A 331 15.76 -33.80 5.13
N ASP A 332 16.77 -33.88 4.28
CA ASP A 332 17.95 -33.01 4.36
C ASP A 332 17.81 -31.78 3.45
N ASN A 333 17.20 -31.95 2.27
CA ASN A 333 17.23 -30.95 1.20
C ASN A 333 15.85 -30.41 0.78
N PHE A 334 14.73 -31.01 1.19
CA PHE A 334 13.40 -30.49 0.85
C PHE A 334 12.80 -29.66 1.99
N GLY A 335 12.14 -28.56 1.64
CA GLY A 335 11.33 -27.77 2.56
C GLY A 335 10.23 -26.99 1.86
N ILE A 336 9.45 -26.26 2.65
CA ILE A 336 8.39 -25.37 2.17
C ILE A 336 8.67 -23.97 2.68
N THR A 337 8.58 -23.01 1.79
CA THR A 337 8.40 -21.61 2.13
C THR A 337 6.92 -21.31 2.00
N LEU A 338 6.24 -20.95 3.08
CA LEU A 338 4.84 -20.58 3.04
C LEU A 338 4.72 -19.06 3.02
N ASP A 339 4.33 -18.51 1.88
CA ASP A 339 3.77 -17.18 1.82
C ASP A 339 2.27 -17.24 2.11
N VAL A 340 1.94 -16.76 3.31
CA VAL A 340 0.58 -16.76 3.84
C VAL A 340 -0.30 -15.74 3.08
N GLY A 341 0.32 -14.72 2.46
CA GLY A 341 -0.28 -13.75 1.56
C GLY A 341 -0.99 -14.41 0.39
N HIS A 342 -0.30 -15.32 -0.32
CA HIS A 342 -0.84 -15.98 -1.50
C HIS A 342 -2.09 -16.86 -1.22
N LEU A 343 -2.21 -17.48 -0.04
CA LEU A 343 -3.45 -18.19 0.34
C LEU A 343 -4.66 -17.26 0.36
N ASN A 344 -4.46 -16.01 0.81
CA ASN A 344 -5.50 -14.99 0.80
C ASN A 344 -5.88 -14.56 -0.63
N ILE A 345 -4.90 -14.42 -1.52
CA ILE A 345 -5.13 -14.09 -2.94
C ILE A 345 -5.97 -15.18 -3.60
N GLU A 346 -5.67 -16.44 -3.29
CA GLU A 346 -6.42 -17.61 -3.73
C GLU A 346 -7.78 -17.76 -3.02
N GLY A 347 -8.15 -16.86 -2.12
CA GLY A 347 -9.43 -16.86 -1.40
C GLY A 347 -9.58 -17.94 -0.34
N GLU A 348 -8.49 -18.59 0.07
CA GLU A 348 -8.48 -19.44 1.27
C GLU A 348 -8.25 -18.57 2.52
N ASP A 349 -8.77 -19.03 3.66
CA ASP A 349 -8.47 -18.40 4.94
C ASP A 349 -7.00 -18.68 5.34
N PRO A 350 -6.15 -17.65 5.51
CA PRO A 350 -4.73 -17.90 5.73
C PRO A 350 -4.42 -18.56 7.07
N LEU A 351 -5.26 -18.38 8.10
CA LEU A 351 -5.08 -19.03 9.40
C LEU A 351 -5.37 -20.53 9.30
N ILE A 352 -6.43 -20.90 8.57
CA ILE A 352 -6.78 -22.31 8.32
C ILE A 352 -5.75 -22.96 7.40
N GLY A 353 -5.43 -22.32 6.27
CA GLY A 353 -4.50 -22.86 5.28
C GLY A 353 -3.08 -23.05 5.85
N ALA A 354 -2.57 -22.07 6.61
CA ALA A 354 -1.30 -22.22 7.30
C ALA A 354 -1.32 -23.36 8.33
N GLU A 355 -2.39 -23.51 9.11
CA GLU A 355 -2.52 -24.64 10.05
C GLU A 355 -2.46 -25.99 9.33
N LYS A 356 -3.17 -26.16 8.21
CA LYS A 356 -3.15 -27.41 7.42
C LYS A 356 -1.73 -27.75 6.95
N ILE A 357 -1.07 -26.79 6.29
CA ILE A 357 0.30 -26.96 5.76
C ILE A 357 1.29 -27.22 6.91
N GLY A 358 1.15 -26.52 8.03
CA GLY A 358 1.98 -26.72 9.21
C GLY A 358 1.86 -28.13 9.78
N ARG A 359 0.63 -28.65 9.97
CA ARG A 359 0.42 -30.02 10.44
C ARG A 359 1.03 -31.04 9.48
N TRP A 360 0.81 -30.85 8.18
CA TRP A 360 1.40 -31.71 7.16
C TRP A 360 2.94 -31.71 7.23
N SER A 361 3.56 -30.53 7.35
CA SER A 361 5.02 -30.39 7.47
C SER A 361 5.54 -31.12 8.71
N LYS A 362 4.86 -30.98 9.85
CA LYS A 362 5.19 -31.68 11.09
C LYS A 362 5.13 -33.20 10.91
N ASP A 363 4.04 -33.70 10.35
CA ASP A 363 3.79 -35.14 10.20
C ASP A 363 4.76 -35.79 9.21
N LYS A 364 5.19 -35.05 8.19
CA LYS A 364 6.16 -35.51 7.19
C LYS A 364 7.62 -35.28 7.58
N GLY A 365 7.88 -34.49 8.62
CA GLY A 365 9.23 -34.06 8.99
C GLY A 365 9.90 -33.19 7.93
N VAL A 366 9.09 -32.44 7.17
CA VAL A 366 9.57 -31.52 6.12
C VAL A 366 9.78 -30.15 6.76
N PHE A 367 10.92 -29.53 6.48
CA PHE A 367 11.24 -28.20 7.01
C PHE A 367 10.24 -27.15 6.52
N LEU A 368 9.79 -26.31 7.45
CA LEU A 368 8.88 -25.20 7.17
C LEU A 368 9.60 -23.88 7.42
N ARG A 369 9.36 -22.95 6.53
CA ARG A 369 9.63 -21.53 6.65
C ARG A 369 8.34 -20.78 6.39
N VAL A 370 8.13 -19.67 7.09
CA VAL A 370 6.98 -18.78 6.87
C VAL A 370 7.50 -17.41 6.49
N HIS A 371 7.06 -16.92 5.33
CA HIS A 371 7.22 -15.53 4.95
C HIS A 371 6.18 -14.70 5.69
N ALA A 372 6.68 -13.75 6.46
CA ALA A 372 5.89 -12.89 7.32
C ALA A 372 6.19 -11.44 6.94
N THR A 373 5.44 -10.95 5.96
CA THR A 373 5.37 -9.52 5.58
C THR A 373 4.88 -8.65 6.75
N ASP A 374 5.24 -7.37 6.78
CA ASP A 374 5.19 -6.49 7.96
C ASP A 374 3.78 -6.24 8.55
N ASN A 375 3.23 -7.20 9.30
CA ASN A 375 2.06 -6.96 10.15
C ASN A 375 2.21 -7.61 11.52
N TYR A 376 2.97 -6.93 12.37
CA TYR A 376 3.26 -7.30 13.76
C TYR A 376 2.64 -6.32 14.79
N GLY A 377 1.58 -5.60 14.41
CA GLY A 377 0.91 -4.61 15.28
C GLY A 377 0.25 -5.20 16.54
N LYS A 378 -0.10 -4.32 17.50
CA LYS A 378 -0.88 -4.67 18.71
C LYS A 378 -2.33 -5.04 18.43
N LEU A 379 -2.83 -4.65 17.27
CA LEU A 379 -4.16 -4.96 16.78
C LEU A 379 -4.13 -6.35 16.15
N LEU A 380 -5.27 -7.05 16.17
CA LEU A 380 -5.36 -8.28 15.42
C LEU A 380 -5.23 -8.04 13.90
N PHE A 381 -5.25 -6.77 13.43
CA PHE A 381 -5.03 -6.33 12.05
C PHE A 381 -4.50 -4.90 11.99
N ALA A 382 -3.59 -4.58 11.06
CA ALA A 382 -3.17 -3.21 10.72
C ALA A 382 -3.50 -2.84 9.25
N PRO A 383 -3.79 -1.56 8.95
CA PRO A 383 -4.11 -1.08 7.60
C PRO A 383 -2.95 -1.23 6.58
N PRO A 384 -3.21 -1.15 5.26
CA PRO A 384 -2.26 -1.45 4.17
C PRO A 384 -0.95 -0.68 4.23
N HIS A 385 -0.94 0.47 4.90
CA HIS A 385 0.26 1.32 5.06
C HIS A 385 1.43 0.63 5.78
N TYR A 386 1.18 -0.50 6.44
CA TYR A 386 2.22 -1.32 7.09
C TYR A 386 2.64 -2.54 6.26
N SER A 387 1.98 -2.82 5.12
CA SER A 387 2.30 -3.97 4.27
C SER A 387 3.40 -3.62 3.27
N ALA A 388 4.62 -4.09 3.51
CA ALA A 388 5.71 -4.08 2.54
C ALA A 388 5.66 -5.34 1.67
N ASP A 389 4.69 -5.41 0.76
CA ASP A 389 4.74 -6.37 -0.35
C ASP A 389 4.53 -5.60 -1.67
N VAL A 390 5.32 -5.94 -2.70
CA VAL A 390 5.31 -5.32 -4.04
C VAL A 390 3.98 -5.55 -4.76
N HIS A 391 3.14 -6.46 -4.26
CA HIS A 391 1.76 -6.63 -4.69
C HIS A 391 0.85 -5.50 -4.14
N GLY A 392 1.19 -4.25 -4.46
CA GLY A 392 0.60 -3.00 -3.97
C GLY A 392 -0.91 -2.79 -4.21
N ASN A 393 -1.65 -3.81 -4.65
CA ASN A 393 -3.11 -3.82 -4.71
C ASN A 393 -3.78 -5.03 -4.02
N VAL A 394 -3.03 -6.03 -3.50
CA VAL A 394 -3.63 -7.29 -3.01
C VAL A 394 -3.08 -7.75 -1.66
N SER A 395 -1.80 -7.51 -1.37
CA SER A 395 -1.16 -7.90 -0.10
C SER A 395 -1.47 -6.97 1.07
N GLY A 396 -1.90 -5.73 0.79
CA GLY A 396 -2.48 -4.78 1.75
C GLY A 396 -3.78 -5.26 2.43
N LYS A 397 -4.21 -6.50 2.20
CA LYS A 397 -5.38 -7.14 2.83
C LYS A 397 -5.03 -7.78 4.18
N GLY A 398 -4.40 -7.01 5.07
CA GLY A 398 -4.24 -7.25 6.52
C GLY A 398 -4.26 -8.72 6.96
N ILE A 399 -3.12 -9.42 6.84
CA ILE A 399 -2.91 -10.74 7.45
C ILE A 399 -2.13 -10.54 8.74
N ASN A 400 -2.61 -11.10 9.86
CA ASN A 400 -1.86 -11.05 11.11
C ASN A 400 -0.84 -12.18 11.19
N ASN A 401 0.37 -11.89 10.74
CA ASN A 401 1.45 -12.87 10.75
C ASN A 401 1.82 -13.31 12.18
N ALA A 402 1.68 -12.44 13.19
CA ALA A 402 1.88 -12.84 14.58
C ALA A 402 0.88 -13.92 15.04
N LEU A 403 -0.39 -13.86 14.62
CA LEU A 403 -1.39 -14.88 14.93
C LEU A 403 -1.10 -16.21 14.23
N ILE A 404 -0.69 -16.17 12.95
CA ILE A 404 -0.27 -17.35 12.19
C ILE A 404 0.92 -18.03 12.88
N ILE A 405 1.93 -17.24 13.24
CA ILE A 405 3.12 -17.73 13.93
C ILE A 405 2.74 -18.34 15.28
N LYS A 406 1.92 -17.65 16.08
CA LYS A 406 1.37 -18.18 17.35
C LYS A 406 0.67 -19.54 17.12
N ARG A 407 -0.14 -19.66 16.07
CA ARG A 407 -0.85 -20.90 15.75
C ARG A 407 0.09 -22.04 15.38
N LEU A 408 1.02 -21.81 14.46
CA LEU A 408 1.99 -22.82 14.01
C LEU A 408 2.91 -23.28 15.15
N ARG A 409 3.40 -22.34 15.98
CA ARG A 409 4.19 -22.67 17.18
C ARG A 409 3.37 -23.48 18.19
N SER A 410 2.07 -23.21 18.32
CA SER A 410 1.18 -23.99 19.21
C SER A 410 1.10 -25.46 18.85
N ILE A 411 1.22 -25.78 17.55
CA ILE A 411 1.23 -27.15 17.02
C ILE A 411 2.56 -27.85 17.32
N GLY A 412 3.55 -27.15 17.88
CA GLY A 412 4.86 -27.71 18.24
C GLY A 412 5.80 -27.80 17.06
N LEU A 413 5.62 -26.97 16.04
CA LEU A 413 6.55 -26.82 14.93
C LEU A 413 7.71 -25.91 15.33
N ASP A 414 8.93 -26.34 15.02
CA ASP A 414 10.05 -25.43 14.88
C ASP A 414 10.22 -25.05 13.41
N PHE A 415 10.09 -23.78 13.09
CA PHE A 415 10.17 -23.23 11.74
C PHE A 415 10.94 -21.90 11.75
N ASP A 416 11.43 -21.47 10.60
CA ASP A 416 12.05 -20.14 10.47
C ASP A 416 10.98 -19.10 10.06
N VAL A 417 10.97 -17.93 10.72
CA VAL A 417 10.17 -16.76 10.31
C VAL A 417 11.06 -15.81 9.52
N LEU A 418 10.71 -15.55 8.27
CA LEU A 418 11.39 -14.55 7.45
C LEU A 418 10.56 -13.27 7.38
N ALA A 419 11.18 -12.11 7.61
CA ALA A 419 10.60 -10.84 7.19
C ALA A 419 11.05 -10.51 5.76
N GLU A 420 10.07 -10.41 4.87
CA GLU A 420 10.25 -10.02 3.48
C GLU A 420 10.04 -8.50 3.37
N GLN A 421 10.96 -7.81 2.67
CA GLN A 421 11.00 -6.37 2.41
C GLN A 421 11.33 -5.44 3.59
N ILE A 422 12.62 -5.09 3.76
CA ILE A 422 12.96 -3.90 4.57
C ILE A 422 13.95 -2.95 3.87
N GLN A 423 13.54 -1.70 3.70
CA GLN A 423 14.45 -0.56 3.59
C GLN A 423 14.78 -0.05 4.99
N PRO A 424 16.06 0.30 5.23
CA PRO A 424 16.92 -0.37 6.20
C PRO A 424 16.19 -0.80 7.49
N LEU A 425 16.41 -2.05 7.90
CA LEU A 425 15.86 -2.65 9.13
C LEU A 425 15.93 -1.68 10.31
N THR A 426 14.78 -1.17 10.75
CA THR A 426 14.76 -0.35 11.96
C THR A 426 15.00 -1.24 13.17
N SER A 427 15.46 -0.65 14.27
CA SER A 427 15.57 -1.36 15.55
C SER A 427 14.25 -2.00 16.00
N THR A 428 13.12 -1.42 15.59
CA THR A 428 11.78 -1.93 15.90
C THR A 428 11.49 -3.22 15.13
N ASP A 429 11.79 -3.25 13.83
CA ASP A 429 11.53 -4.40 12.95
C ASP A 429 12.35 -5.61 13.40
N ILE A 430 13.63 -5.39 13.70
CA ILE A 430 14.55 -6.39 14.24
C ILE A 430 14.01 -6.99 15.55
N ALA A 431 13.47 -6.15 16.45
CA ALA A 431 12.91 -6.62 17.71
C ALA A 431 11.63 -7.47 17.51
N LEU A 432 10.78 -7.10 16.56
CA LEU A 432 9.56 -7.83 16.24
C LEU A 432 9.86 -9.20 15.62
N ILE A 433 10.81 -9.27 14.70
CA ILE A 433 11.29 -10.52 14.09
C ILE A 433 11.89 -11.44 15.15
N ASP A 434 12.78 -10.91 16.00
CA ASP A 434 13.39 -11.68 17.08
C ASP A 434 12.34 -12.21 18.07
N GLN A 435 11.34 -11.39 18.39
CA GLN A 435 10.21 -11.81 19.21
C GLN A 435 9.41 -12.94 18.54
N ALA A 436 9.10 -12.81 17.24
CA ALA A 436 8.37 -13.80 16.47
C ALA A 436 9.13 -15.13 16.36
N GLN A 437 10.45 -15.06 16.20
CA GLN A 437 11.36 -16.21 16.14
C GLN A 437 11.47 -16.96 17.47
N ARG A 438 11.46 -16.24 18.61
CA ARG A 438 11.61 -16.83 19.95
C ARG A 438 10.30 -17.07 20.69
N PHE A 439 9.17 -16.76 20.06
CA PHE A 439 7.89 -16.81 20.73
C PHE A 439 7.59 -18.22 21.26
N SER A 440 7.21 -18.31 22.54
CA SER A 440 6.74 -19.55 23.16
C SER A 440 5.39 -19.33 23.82
N LEU A 441 4.50 -20.31 23.66
CA LEU A 441 3.23 -20.32 24.38
C LEU A 441 3.46 -20.95 25.74
N GLY A 442 3.33 -20.17 26.81
CA GLY A 442 3.40 -20.65 28.20
C GLY A 442 2.23 -21.56 28.61
N VAL A 443 1.36 -21.94 27.67
CA VAL A 443 0.16 -22.78 27.86
C VAL A 443 0.01 -23.72 26.67
N SER A 444 -0.41 -24.98 26.91
CA SER A 444 -0.58 -25.95 25.82
C SER A 444 -1.69 -25.57 24.83
N GLN A 445 -1.51 -25.91 23.55
CA GLN A 445 -2.53 -25.74 22.51
C GLN A 445 -3.88 -26.34 22.94
N ASP A 446 -3.89 -27.56 23.46
CA ASP A 446 -5.12 -28.25 23.88
C ASP A 446 -5.91 -27.45 24.92
N SER A 447 -5.20 -26.78 25.84
CA SER A 447 -5.82 -25.93 26.85
C SER A 447 -6.48 -24.69 26.21
N ILE A 448 -5.78 -24.05 25.27
CA ILE A 448 -6.27 -22.87 24.54
C ILE A 448 -7.51 -23.24 23.71
N VAL A 449 -7.42 -24.31 22.90
CA VAL A 449 -8.52 -24.79 22.06
C VAL A 449 -9.72 -25.21 22.91
N LYS A 450 -9.51 -25.93 24.02
CA LYS A 450 -10.59 -26.32 24.95
C LYS A 450 -11.30 -25.10 25.54
N LYS A 451 -10.54 -24.07 25.93
CA LYS A 451 -11.08 -22.80 26.43
C LYS A 451 -11.90 -22.07 25.36
N GLY A 452 -11.41 -22.03 24.13
CA GLY A 452 -12.14 -21.42 23.01
C GLY A 452 -13.40 -22.18 22.64
N LYS A 453 -13.35 -23.51 22.58
CA LYS A 453 -14.53 -24.37 22.37
C LYS A 453 -15.61 -24.14 23.43
N ALA A 454 -15.21 -24.02 24.71
CA ALA A 454 -16.12 -23.67 25.78
C ALA A 454 -16.77 -22.29 25.56
N ARG A 455 -15.99 -21.26 25.22
CA ARG A 455 -16.50 -19.90 24.91
C ARG A 455 -17.45 -19.89 23.71
N LEU A 456 -17.13 -20.62 22.65
CA LEU A 456 -17.95 -20.70 21.43
C LEU A 456 -19.25 -21.49 21.63
N SER A 457 -19.26 -22.45 22.56
CA SER A 457 -20.46 -23.22 22.89
C SER A 457 -21.56 -22.36 23.55
N THR A 458 -21.19 -21.31 24.28
CA THR A 458 -22.14 -20.44 24.99
C THR A 458 -22.76 -19.35 24.11
N ILE A 459 -22.22 -19.12 22.92
CA ILE A 459 -22.66 -18.05 22.02
C ILE A 459 -23.77 -18.58 21.10
N LYS A 460 -24.79 -17.76 20.81
CA LYS A 460 -25.78 -18.11 19.77
C LYS A 460 -25.16 -17.89 18.38
N VAL A 461 -25.48 -18.78 17.46
CA VAL A 461 -25.08 -18.67 16.05
C VAL A 461 -25.58 -17.34 15.47
N ASP A 462 -24.72 -16.67 14.70
CA ASP A 462 -25.05 -15.42 14.01
C ASP A 462 -24.37 -15.32 12.64
N SER A 463 -24.40 -14.14 12.02
CA SER A 463 -23.90 -13.88 10.66
C SER A 463 -22.38 -13.83 10.51
N LEU A 464 -21.61 -13.91 11.60
CA LEU A 464 -20.16 -14.04 11.59
C LEU A 464 -19.74 -15.41 12.13
N ILE A 465 -20.27 -15.83 13.28
CA ILE A 465 -19.92 -17.10 13.91
C ILE A 465 -21.03 -18.11 13.63
N ASP A 466 -20.91 -18.79 12.50
CA ASP A 466 -21.82 -19.85 12.09
C ASP A 466 -21.51 -21.22 12.75
N GLY A 467 -22.28 -22.25 12.38
CA GLY A 467 -22.09 -23.60 12.91
C GLY A 467 -20.76 -24.26 12.51
N GLU A 468 -20.21 -23.90 11.34
CA GLU A 468 -18.94 -24.44 10.84
C GLU A 468 -17.75 -23.72 11.46
N ALA A 469 -17.81 -22.39 11.58
CA ALA A 469 -16.81 -21.59 12.28
C ALA A 469 -16.61 -22.03 13.74
N LYS A 470 -17.66 -22.53 14.40
CA LYS A 470 -17.55 -23.10 15.75
C LYS A 470 -16.79 -24.42 15.81
N LYS A 471 -16.81 -25.21 14.74
CA LYS A 471 -16.12 -26.51 14.67
C LYS A 471 -14.65 -26.35 14.29
N GLU A 472 -14.33 -25.27 13.59
CA GLU A 472 -12.97 -24.98 13.13
C GLU A 472 -11.99 -24.79 14.30
N GLU A 473 -10.91 -25.57 14.30
CA GLU A 473 -9.95 -25.58 15.40
C GLU A 473 -9.13 -24.28 15.45
N ALA A 474 -8.81 -23.73 14.28
CA ALA A 474 -8.13 -22.44 14.15
C ALA A 474 -8.90 -21.30 14.86
N TYR A 475 -10.22 -21.29 14.71
CA TYR A 475 -11.09 -20.30 15.36
C TYR A 475 -11.32 -20.60 16.84
N GLN A 476 -11.39 -21.87 17.23
CA GLN A 476 -11.37 -22.25 18.64
C GLN A 476 -10.07 -21.81 19.31
N PHE A 477 -8.92 -21.93 18.63
CA PHE A 477 -7.64 -21.45 19.12
C PHE A 477 -7.66 -19.93 19.33
N LEU A 478 -8.06 -19.15 18.31
CA LEU A 478 -8.15 -17.69 18.41
C LEU A 478 -9.11 -17.26 19.53
N ALA A 479 -10.29 -17.87 19.61
CA ALA A 479 -11.27 -17.60 20.67
C ALA A 479 -10.75 -17.93 22.08
N GLY A 480 -9.92 -18.96 22.21
CA GLY A 480 -9.30 -19.35 23.47
C GLY A 480 -8.18 -18.41 23.90
N LEU A 481 -7.37 -17.99 22.93
CA LEU A 481 -6.20 -17.14 23.11
C LEU A 481 -6.61 -15.70 23.41
N GLU A 482 -7.25 -15.04 22.46
CA GLU A 482 -7.51 -13.59 22.48
C GLU A 482 -8.96 -13.29 22.91
N GLY A 483 -9.91 -14.17 22.60
CA GLY A 483 -11.31 -14.00 22.99
C GLY A 483 -12.28 -14.03 21.83
N ILE A 484 -13.56 -13.90 22.16
CA ILE A 484 -14.65 -13.99 21.18
C ILE A 484 -14.73 -12.73 20.33
N ASP A 485 -14.50 -11.56 20.92
CA ASP A 485 -14.54 -10.30 20.20
C ASP A 485 -13.44 -10.24 19.14
N SER A 486 -12.24 -10.72 19.48
CA SER A 486 -11.12 -10.94 18.57
C SER A 486 -11.43 -11.89 17.40
N LEU A 487 -12.17 -12.98 17.64
CA LEU A 487 -12.62 -13.86 16.57
C LEU A 487 -13.67 -13.18 15.67
N ARG A 488 -14.60 -12.40 16.25
CA ARG A 488 -15.59 -11.65 15.46
C ARG A 488 -14.92 -10.62 14.56
N GLU A 489 -13.94 -9.91 15.09
CA GLU A 489 -13.09 -8.98 14.35
C GLU A 489 -12.41 -9.70 13.18
N TYR A 490 -11.74 -10.83 13.45
CA TYR A 490 -11.12 -11.67 12.42
C TYR A 490 -12.09 -12.06 11.30
N LEU A 491 -13.24 -12.64 11.65
CA LEU A 491 -14.22 -13.12 10.67
C LEU A 491 -14.88 -12.00 9.87
N LEU A 492 -15.06 -10.82 10.47
CA LEU A 492 -15.57 -9.63 9.76
C LEU A 492 -14.58 -9.19 8.69
N TYR A 493 -13.30 -9.07 9.03
CA TYR A 493 -12.24 -8.75 8.05
C TYR A 493 -12.15 -9.80 6.95
N ARG A 494 -12.20 -11.10 7.27
CA ARG A 494 -12.22 -12.17 6.27
C ARG A 494 -13.39 -12.04 5.31
N LYS A 495 -14.59 -11.74 5.82
CA LYS A 495 -15.79 -11.53 5.01
C LYS A 495 -15.66 -10.33 4.06
N ILE A 496 -14.91 -9.30 4.47
CA ILE A 496 -14.56 -8.15 3.62
C ILE A 496 -13.51 -8.56 2.56
N GLN A 497 -12.45 -9.28 2.96
CA GLN A 497 -11.31 -9.62 2.11
C GLN A 497 -11.63 -10.62 0.99
N THR A 498 -12.47 -11.62 1.28
CA THR A 498 -12.90 -12.68 0.34
C THR A 498 -13.81 -12.20 -0.79
N LYS A 499 -14.30 -10.95 -0.73
CA LYS A 499 -15.22 -10.40 -1.72
C LYS A 499 -14.52 -9.37 -2.59
N GLN A 500 -14.41 -9.64 -3.89
CA GLN A 500 -14.02 -8.62 -4.88
C GLN A 500 -14.97 -7.40 -4.86
N TYR A 501 -16.23 -7.61 -4.47
CA TYR A 501 -17.25 -6.57 -4.33
C TYR A 501 -18.19 -6.89 -3.16
N LEU A 502 -18.39 -5.95 -2.24
CA LEU A 502 -19.43 -6.03 -1.20
C LEU A 502 -20.75 -5.48 -1.78
N SER A 503 -21.84 -6.25 -1.70
CA SER A 503 -23.17 -5.69 -2.00
C SER A 503 -23.63 -4.76 -0.88
N VAL A 504 -24.54 -3.82 -1.18
CA VAL A 504 -25.03 -2.80 -0.23
C VAL A 504 -25.67 -3.42 1.01
N ASP A 505 -26.46 -4.48 0.84
CA ASP A 505 -27.11 -5.19 1.95
C ASP A 505 -26.10 -5.91 2.85
N GLU A 506 -24.99 -6.36 2.28
CA GLU A 506 -23.95 -7.06 3.01
C GLU A 506 -22.99 -6.09 3.70
N ALA A 507 -22.64 -4.98 3.05
CA ALA A 507 -21.95 -3.86 3.68
C ALA A 507 -22.76 -3.31 4.86
N ARG A 508 -24.09 -3.21 4.72
CA ARG A 508 -25.01 -2.78 5.78
C ARG A 508 -25.12 -3.78 6.93
N ARG A 509 -25.17 -5.09 6.67
CA ARG A 509 -25.14 -6.12 7.73
C ARG A 509 -23.80 -6.14 8.48
N SER A 510 -22.68 -6.04 7.74
CA SER A 510 -21.34 -5.89 8.31
C SER A 510 -21.21 -4.61 9.14
N SER A 511 -21.86 -3.51 8.71
CA SER A 511 -21.96 -2.24 9.46
C SER A 511 -22.80 -2.35 10.74
N LEU A 512 -23.89 -3.11 10.73
CA LEU A 512 -24.70 -3.38 11.94
C LEU A 512 -23.96 -4.24 12.99
N GLU A 513 -23.12 -5.17 12.54
CA GLU A 513 -22.24 -5.95 13.44
C GLU A 513 -21.08 -5.12 13.96
N PHE A 514 -20.50 -4.27 13.10
CA PHE A 514 -19.55 -3.23 13.45
C PHE A 514 -20.07 -2.28 14.54
N MET A 515 -21.35 -1.91 14.51
CA MET A 515 -21.98 -1.05 15.51
C MET A 515 -21.98 -1.63 16.93
N ARG A 516 -21.81 -2.95 17.09
CA ARG A 516 -21.76 -3.63 18.40
C ARG A 516 -20.34 -3.76 18.97
N MET A 517 -19.33 -3.31 18.24
CA MET A 517 -17.91 -3.45 18.61
C MET A 517 -17.40 -2.27 19.47
N PRO A 518 -16.27 -2.44 20.20
CA PRO A 518 -15.64 -1.38 20.98
C PRO A 518 -15.28 -0.14 20.14
N GLN A 519 -15.36 1.06 20.74
CA GLN A 519 -15.18 2.33 20.02
C GLN A 519 -13.77 2.55 19.42
N SER A 520 -12.72 2.04 20.07
CA SER A 520 -11.35 2.11 19.53
C SER A 520 -11.24 1.39 18.19
N PHE A 521 -11.88 0.23 18.07
CA PHE A 521 -11.90 -0.61 16.88
C PHE A 521 -12.69 0.03 15.73
N LYS A 522 -13.75 0.78 16.04
CA LYS A 522 -14.57 1.43 15.03
C LYS A 522 -13.79 2.47 14.21
N ARG A 523 -12.94 3.25 14.89
CA ARG A 523 -12.13 4.29 14.26
C ARG A 523 -11.13 3.70 13.25
N GLU A 524 -10.51 2.58 13.58
CA GLU A 524 -9.44 1.96 12.77
C GLU A 524 -9.99 1.22 11.54
N LEU A 525 -11.19 0.62 11.62
CA LEU A 525 -11.84 0.00 10.46
C LEU A 525 -12.37 1.03 9.45
N ILE A 526 -12.78 2.22 9.91
CA ILE A 526 -13.23 3.30 9.03
C ILE A 526 -12.08 3.77 8.12
N GLU A 527 -10.89 3.98 8.70
CA GLU A 527 -9.67 4.29 7.95
C GLU A 527 -9.36 3.19 6.90
N TYR A 528 -9.46 1.92 7.28
CA TYR A 528 -9.24 0.78 6.38
C TYR A 528 -10.24 0.68 5.23
N ILE A 529 -11.53 0.93 5.48
CA ILE A 529 -12.58 0.90 4.45
C ILE A 529 -12.37 2.04 3.45
N ASP A 530 -11.96 3.23 3.92
CA ASP A 530 -11.65 4.36 3.06
C ASP A 530 -10.47 4.05 2.11
N ASP A 531 -9.43 3.37 2.60
CA ASP A 531 -8.29 2.91 1.79
C ASP A 531 -8.69 1.86 0.75
N LEU A 532 -9.55 0.91 1.12
CA LEU A 532 -10.03 -0.18 0.25
C LEU A 532 -10.90 0.31 -0.91
N LEU A 533 -11.59 1.43 -0.71
CA LEU A 533 -12.49 2.02 -1.70
C LEU A 533 -11.77 2.98 -2.67
N ALA A 534 -10.54 3.40 -2.36
CA ALA A 534 -9.76 4.32 -3.18
C ALA A 534 -9.41 3.80 -4.60
N PRO A 535 -9.15 2.49 -4.82
CA PRO A 535 -8.93 1.94 -6.17
C PRO A 535 -10.25 1.70 -6.95
N VAL A 536 -11.32 1.25 -6.27
CA VAL A 536 -12.62 0.93 -6.90
C VAL A 536 -13.28 2.18 -7.51
N GLN A 537 -12.99 3.37 -6.94
CA GLN A 537 -13.40 4.67 -7.48
C GLN A 537 -12.72 5.02 -8.81
N ARG A 538 -11.55 4.44 -9.13
CA ARG A 538 -10.80 4.70 -10.38
C ARG A 538 -11.18 3.75 -11.51
N GLU A 539 -11.49 2.49 -11.21
CA GLU A 539 -11.67 1.46 -12.26
C GLU A 539 -13.11 1.31 -12.79
N THR A 540 -14.14 1.55 -11.98
CA THR A 540 -15.51 1.16 -12.39
C THR A 540 -16.34 2.27 -13.01
N GLY A 541 -15.91 3.53 -12.96
CA GLY A 541 -16.61 4.68 -13.59
C GLY A 541 -18.05 4.95 -13.12
N ARG A 542 -18.67 4.07 -12.34
CA ARG A 542 -20.04 4.19 -11.81
C ARG A 542 -20.19 3.33 -10.56
N ILE A 543 -19.84 3.89 -9.40
CA ILE A 543 -20.56 3.54 -8.17
C ILE A 543 -21.67 4.56 -8.01
N ASP A 544 -22.90 4.07 -7.86
CA ASP A 544 -24.07 4.90 -7.61
C ASP A 544 -23.92 5.62 -6.26
N ARG A 545 -24.00 6.95 -6.31
CA ARG A 545 -23.71 7.86 -5.19
C ARG A 545 -24.63 7.62 -3.99
N SER A 546 -25.88 7.21 -4.25
CA SER A 546 -26.88 6.87 -3.23
C SER A 546 -26.42 5.75 -2.28
N LYS A 547 -25.52 4.86 -2.75
CA LYS A 547 -25.02 3.70 -2.00
C LYS A 547 -23.76 3.99 -1.19
N ILE A 548 -22.94 4.95 -1.64
CA ILE A 548 -21.75 5.43 -0.92
C ILE A 548 -22.15 6.41 0.20
N ASP A 549 -23.13 7.28 -0.06
CA ASP A 549 -23.61 8.25 0.94
C ASP A 549 -24.16 7.55 2.20
N LEU A 550 -24.64 6.31 2.08
CA LEU A 550 -25.08 5.48 3.21
C LEU A 550 -23.93 5.03 4.14
N ILE A 551 -22.71 4.92 3.61
CA ILE A 551 -21.51 4.56 4.39
C ILE A 551 -20.99 5.79 5.15
N TYR A 552 -21.21 7.00 4.61
CA TYR A 552 -20.88 8.27 5.27
C TYR A 552 -21.88 8.69 6.38
N GLN A 553 -22.99 7.97 6.58
CA GLN A 553 -24.13 8.35 7.45
C GLN A 553 -23.87 8.38 8.98
N ASN A 554 -22.63 8.32 9.47
CA ASN A 554 -22.37 8.37 10.92
C ASN A 554 -22.00 9.77 11.47
N LEU A 555 -22.33 10.85 10.76
CA LEU A 555 -22.23 12.21 11.35
C LEU A 555 -23.16 12.39 12.54
N SER A 556 -24.34 11.78 12.52
CA SER A 556 -25.35 11.93 13.55
C SER A 556 -24.88 11.41 14.91
N GLY A 557 -24.27 10.22 14.95
CA GLY A 557 -23.72 9.63 16.18
C GLY A 557 -22.52 10.41 16.73
N ASP A 558 -21.65 10.88 15.84
CA ASP A 558 -20.44 11.63 16.21
C ASP A 558 -20.72 13.10 16.58
N LEU A 559 -21.77 13.71 16.05
CA LEU A 559 -22.16 15.10 16.37
C LEU A 559 -23.11 15.18 17.57
N PHE A 560 -24.01 14.21 17.75
CA PHE A 560 -25.11 14.34 18.70
C PHE A 560 -25.19 13.23 19.75
N GLY A 561 -24.39 12.16 19.64
CA GLY A 561 -24.50 10.98 20.50
C GLY A 561 -24.20 11.14 22.00
N ARG A 562 -23.71 12.31 22.46
CA ARG A 562 -23.61 12.66 23.91
C ARG A 562 -24.35 13.96 24.26
N VAL A 563 -25.03 14.57 23.32
CA VAL A 563 -25.88 15.73 23.60
C VAL A 563 -27.11 15.21 24.34
N SER A 564 -27.44 15.78 25.50
CA SER A 564 -28.60 15.33 26.28
C SER A 564 -29.88 15.54 25.48
N LYS A 565 -30.91 14.74 25.78
CA LYS A 565 -32.22 14.88 25.13
C LYS A 565 -32.80 16.29 25.32
N GLU A 566 -32.63 16.91 26.50
CA GLU A 566 -33.09 18.29 26.71
C GLU A 566 -32.36 19.29 25.81
N ASN A 567 -31.05 19.14 25.64
CA ASN A 567 -30.26 20.00 24.76
C ASN A 567 -30.59 19.76 23.29
N LEU A 568 -30.83 18.52 22.87
CA LEU A 568 -31.33 18.20 21.52
C LEU A 568 -32.69 18.83 21.28
N ASP A 569 -33.60 18.81 22.26
CA ASP A 569 -34.90 19.45 22.13
C ASP A 569 -34.80 20.98 21.97
N GLN A 570 -33.80 21.60 22.61
CA GLN A 570 -33.48 23.03 22.46
C GLN A 570 -32.83 23.35 21.11
N ILE A 571 -31.91 22.50 20.64
CA ILE A 571 -31.27 22.64 19.33
C ILE A 571 -32.31 22.49 18.21
N PHE A 572 -33.14 21.47 18.30
CA PHE A 572 -34.22 21.19 17.35
C PHE A 572 -35.56 21.74 17.85
N TYR A 573 -35.62 23.05 18.14
CA TYR A 573 -36.82 23.66 18.70
C TYR A 573 -38.01 23.65 17.73
N ARG A 574 -37.77 23.84 16.42
CA ARG A 574 -38.80 23.73 15.38
C ARG A 574 -39.23 22.29 15.23
N THR A 575 -40.46 21.97 15.61
CA THR A 575 -41.01 20.61 15.52
C THR A 575 -42.19 20.57 14.57
N LYS A 576 -42.22 19.59 13.67
CA LYS A 576 -43.37 19.29 12.81
C LYS A 576 -43.90 17.90 13.11
N VAL A 577 -45.22 17.74 13.05
CA VAL A 577 -45.92 16.46 13.24
C VAL A 577 -46.32 15.92 11.89
N PHE A 578 -46.12 14.62 11.68
CA PHE A 578 -46.43 13.89 10.47
C PHE A 578 -47.24 12.64 10.80
N ASN A 579 -48.04 12.17 9.84
CA ASN A 579 -48.81 10.94 9.93
C ASN A 579 -48.22 9.85 9.05
N GLN A 580 -48.66 8.61 9.27
CA GLN A 580 -48.20 7.48 8.49
C GLN A 580 -48.43 7.71 6.99
N GLY A 581 -47.38 7.49 6.20
CA GLY A 581 -47.41 7.67 4.75
C GLY A 581 -46.91 9.04 4.27
N ASP A 582 -46.81 10.03 5.16
CA ASP A 582 -46.27 11.35 4.80
C ASP A 582 -44.79 11.25 4.38
N ILE A 583 -44.38 12.14 3.47
CA ILE A 583 -43.01 12.24 3.02
C ILE A 583 -42.38 13.49 3.67
N VAL A 584 -41.27 13.31 4.38
CA VAL A 584 -40.53 14.41 5.01
C VAL A 584 -39.74 15.18 3.96
N PHE A 585 -39.07 14.47 3.05
CA PHE A 585 -38.50 15.01 1.81
C PHE A 585 -38.31 13.90 0.77
N GLU A 586 -38.24 14.31 -0.50
CA GLU A 586 -38.06 13.43 -1.66
C GLU A 586 -36.58 13.21 -2.00
N GLN A 587 -36.26 12.06 -2.57
CA GLN A 587 -34.94 11.80 -3.17
C GLN A 587 -34.67 12.84 -4.27
N ASN A 588 -33.41 13.25 -4.40
CA ASN A 588 -32.93 14.26 -5.34
C ASN A 588 -33.44 15.70 -5.11
N SER A 589 -34.26 15.95 -4.08
CA SER A 589 -34.62 17.31 -3.69
C SER A 589 -33.41 18.06 -3.12
N GLN A 590 -33.43 19.39 -3.18
CA GLN A 590 -32.45 20.21 -2.44
C GLN A 590 -32.88 20.33 -0.98
N GLY A 591 -31.91 20.34 -0.07
CA GLY A 591 -32.16 20.62 1.33
C GLY A 591 -30.97 21.32 1.96
N THR A 592 -31.24 22.06 3.03
CA THR A 592 -30.22 22.72 3.85
C THR A 592 -30.42 22.45 5.34
N GLU A 593 -31.38 21.59 5.67
CA GLU A 593 -31.84 21.30 7.01
C GLU A 593 -31.43 19.90 7.47
N LEU A 594 -31.21 19.79 8.77
CA LEU A 594 -31.00 18.56 9.53
C LEU A 594 -32.29 18.22 10.31
N TYR A 595 -32.57 16.93 10.51
CA TYR A 595 -33.77 16.47 11.21
C TYR A 595 -33.45 15.57 12.39
N TYR A 596 -34.26 15.67 13.45
CA TYR A 596 -34.18 14.84 14.66
C TYR A 596 -35.54 14.21 14.97
N ILE A 597 -35.62 12.89 15.07
CA ILE A 597 -36.86 12.19 15.38
C ILE A 597 -37.09 12.29 16.88
N LYS A 598 -38.03 13.13 17.30
CA LYS A 598 -38.40 13.28 18.71
C LYS A 598 -39.24 12.10 19.18
N GLU A 599 -40.21 11.71 18.36
CA GLU A 599 -41.16 10.61 18.60
C GLU A 599 -41.60 10.01 17.26
N GLY A 600 -41.84 8.69 17.21
CA GLY A 600 -42.29 7.99 16.00
C GLY A 600 -41.18 7.29 15.21
N GLU A 601 -41.50 6.89 13.98
CA GLU A 601 -40.61 6.12 13.10
C GLU A 601 -40.75 6.56 11.63
N VAL A 602 -39.64 6.54 10.91
CA VAL A 602 -39.57 6.83 9.47
C VAL A 602 -38.74 5.76 8.75
N SER A 603 -38.91 5.65 7.45
CA SER A 603 -38.12 4.77 6.59
C SER A 603 -37.45 5.55 5.47
N ALA A 604 -36.15 5.28 5.28
CA ALA A 604 -35.35 5.82 4.20
C ALA A 604 -35.42 4.89 2.97
N ILE A 605 -35.75 5.44 1.81
CA ILE A 605 -35.97 4.67 0.57
C ILE A 605 -35.20 5.35 -0.57
N ALA A 606 -34.31 4.64 -1.25
CA ALA A 606 -33.66 5.13 -2.48
C ALA A 606 -33.86 4.14 -3.61
N ASP A 607 -34.19 4.64 -4.80
CA ASP A 607 -34.35 3.83 -6.02
C ASP A 607 -35.32 2.65 -5.83
N GLY A 608 -36.36 2.85 -5.00
CA GLY A 608 -37.38 1.84 -4.66
C GLY A 608 -36.95 0.83 -3.59
N ILE A 609 -35.72 0.91 -3.06
CA ILE A 609 -35.16 0.00 -2.06
C ILE A 609 -35.22 0.64 -0.67
N ASN A 610 -35.69 -0.11 0.33
CA ASN A 610 -35.72 0.34 1.72
C ASN A 610 -34.33 0.28 2.37
N LEU A 611 -33.71 1.44 2.54
CA LEU A 611 -32.35 1.64 3.02
C LEU A 611 -32.23 1.67 4.54
N ALA A 612 -33.26 2.05 5.28
CA ALA A 612 -33.24 2.14 6.74
C ALA A 612 -34.64 2.31 7.33
N ALA A 613 -34.83 1.83 8.54
CA ALA A 613 -35.90 2.26 9.44
C ALA A 613 -35.23 3.04 10.57
N LEU A 614 -35.74 4.24 10.87
CA LEU A 614 -35.18 5.18 11.84
C LEU A 614 -36.25 5.54 12.86
N GLY A 615 -35.93 5.42 14.15
CA GLY A 615 -36.83 5.66 15.28
C GLY A 615 -36.49 6.88 16.10
N ALA A 616 -37.28 7.12 17.16
CA ALA A 616 -37.07 8.20 18.11
C ALA A 616 -35.63 8.22 18.68
N GLY A 617 -35.01 9.40 18.67
CA GLY A 617 -33.62 9.60 19.05
C GLY A 617 -32.64 9.68 17.87
N GLU A 618 -33.05 9.26 16.67
CA GLU A 618 -32.18 9.27 15.50
C GLU A 618 -32.26 10.59 14.71
N ILE A 619 -31.19 10.88 13.98
CA ILE A 619 -31.00 12.12 13.21
C ILE A 619 -30.71 11.75 11.76
N PHE A 620 -31.29 12.52 10.83
CA PHE A 620 -31.13 12.29 9.40
C PHE A 620 -31.09 13.60 8.60
N GLY A 621 -30.59 13.54 7.37
CA GLY A 621 -30.49 14.70 6.47
C GLY A 621 -29.28 15.59 6.74
N GLU A 622 -28.33 15.10 7.52
CA GLU A 622 -27.15 15.78 8.02
C GLU A 622 -26.15 16.18 6.96
N MET A 623 -26.12 15.45 5.84
CA MET A 623 -25.20 15.77 4.75
C MET A 623 -25.52 17.07 4.04
N SER A 624 -26.80 17.41 3.95
CA SER A 624 -27.26 18.68 3.39
C SER A 624 -26.92 19.89 4.28
N LEU A 625 -26.55 19.66 5.55
CA LEU A 625 -26.06 20.74 6.41
C LEU A 625 -24.65 21.17 6.00
N PHE A 626 -23.74 20.20 5.78
CA PHE A 626 -22.32 20.42 5.52
C PHE A 626 -21.95 20.51 4.04
N TYR A 627 -22.80 20.00 3.15
CA TYR A 627 -22.53 19.93 1.72
C TYR A 627 -23.73 20.42 0.92
N ASP A 628 -23.48 21.04 -0.22
CA ASP A 628 -24.50 21.43 -1.19
C ASP A 628 -24.86 20.24 -2.08
N ILE A 629 -25.49 19.23 -1.46
CA ILE A 629 -25.88 17.98 -2.12
C ILE A 629 -27.39 17.80 -2.12
N ARG A 630 -27.88 17.08 -3.14
CA ARG A 630 -29.27 16.64 -3.20
C ARG A 630 -29.52 15.51 -2.21
N ARG A 631 -30.75 15.40 -1.69
CA ARG A 631 -31.16 14.33 -0.79
C ARG A 631 -30.93 12.96 -1.45
N SER A 632 -30.21 12.07 -0.78
CA SER A 632 -29.82 10.76 -1.31
C SER A 632 -30.95 9.72 -1.29
N ALA A 633 -31.99 9.95 -0.49
CA ALA A 633 -33.14 9.07 -0.33
C ALA A 633 -34.42 9.85 -0.05
N ILE A 634 -35.57 9.20 -0.26
CA ILE A 634 -36.88 9.60 0.28
C ILE A 634 -36.90 9.26 1.76
N ILE A 635 -37.46 10.14 2.60
CA ILE A 635 -37.80 9.82 3.99
C ILE A 635 -39.32 9.77 4.12
N LYS A 636 -39.86 8.57 4.35
CA LYS A 636 -41.30 8.31 4.47
C LYS A 636 -41.66 7.93 5.90
N VAL A 637 -42.69 8.56 6.46
CA VAL A 637 -43.15 8.30 7.83
C VAL A 637 -43.89 6.98 7.90
N THR A 638 -43.53 6.12 8.87
CA THR A 638 -44.11 4.78 9.03
C THR A 638 -45.09 4.68 10.20
N GLN A 639 -45.14 5.70 11.07
CA GLN A 639 -46.00 5.74 12.25
C GLN A 639 -46.82 7.06 12.33
N ASP A 640 -48.08 6.98 12.79
CA ASP A 640 -48.90 8.17 13.05
C ASP A 640 -48.38 9.01 14.21
N ASN A 641 -48.65 10.33 14.16
CA ASN A 641 -48.20 11.30 15.15
C ASN A 641 -46.66 11.33 15.34
N THR A 642 -45.89 11.03 14.30
CA THR A 642 -44.42 11.14 14.31
C THR A 642 -44.01 12.61 14.43
N ARG A 643 -43.22 12.96 15.45
CA ARG A 643 -42.74 14.32 15.72
C ARG A 643 -41.27 14.44 15.31
N ILE A 644 -40.99 15.34 14.38
CA ILE A 644 -39.65 15.55 13.84
C ILE A 644 -39.22 16.99 14.09
N GLY A 645 -38.10 17.15 14.78
CA GLY A 645 -37.39 18.41 14.94
C GLY A 645 -36.59 18.78 13.69
N ILE A 646 -36.50 20.06 13.35
CA ILE A 646 -35.85 20.58 12.14
C ILE A 646 -34.83 21.64 12.54
N LEU A 647 -33.60 21.52 12.07
CA LEU A 647 -32.52 22.50 12.25
C LEU A 647 -32.02 22.99 10.87
N PRO A 648 -32.46 24.17 10.42
CA PRO A 648 -31.93 24.85 9.24
C PRO A 648 -30.45 25.26 9.40
N ARG A 649 -29.73 25.39 8.27
CA ARG A 649 -28.31 25.78 8.26
C ARG A 649 -28.04 27.15 8.88
N ASP A 650 -28.88 28.13 8.60
CA ASP A 650 -28.77 29.48 9.16
C ASP A 650 -28.94 29.47 10.69
N GLU A 651 -29.86 28.66 11.22
CA GLU A 651 -30.02 28.48 12.67
C GLU A 651 -28.86 27.71 13.30
N PHE A 652 -28.29 26.73 12.60
CA PHE A 652 -27.08 26.05 13.04
C PHE A 652 -25.89 27.02 13.13
N GLU A 653 -25.71 27.90 12.13
CA GLU A 653 -24.69 28.96 12.20
C GLU A 653 -24.97 29.93 13.36
N ASP A 654 -26.23 30.30 13.60
CA ASP A 654 -26.63 31.17 14.72
C ASP A 654 -26.26 30.57 16.08
N ILE A 655 -26.40 29.25 16.25
CA ILE A 655 -25.98 28.53 17.46
C ILE A 655 -24.48 28.70 17.71
N LEU A 656 -23.66 28.61 16.66
CA LEU A 656 -22.20 28.82 16.76
C LEU A 656 -21.86 30.28 17.06
N VAL A 657 -22.55 31.24 16.42
CA VAL A 657 -22.32 32.68 16.62
C VAL A 657 -22.70 33.13 18.04
N ASN A 658 -23.87 32.72 18.52
CA ASN A 658 -24.44 33.19 19.79
C ASN A 658 -23.98 32.37 21.01
N ASN A 659 -23.12 31.37 20.81
CA ASN A 659 -22.49 30.54 21.85
C ASN A 659 -23.46 30.10 22.96
N ARG A 660 -24.57 29.47 22.57
CA ARG A 660 -25.60 29.06 23.52
C ARG A 660 -25.09 27.90 24.38
N LYS A 661 -25.27 28.00 25.71
CA LYS A 661 -24.79 26.98 26.67
C LYS A 661 -25.28 25.55 26.37
N TYR A 662 -26.51 25.41 25.87
CA TYR A 662 -27.07 24.09 25.49
C TYR A 662 -26.34 23.44 24.31
N ALA A 663 -25.54 24.20 23.56
CA ALA A 663 -24.82 23.74 22.37
C ALA A 663 -23.32 23.47 22.61
N TYR A 664 -22.82 23.62 23.84
CA TYR A 664 -21.39 23.42 24.14
C TYR A 664 -20.87 22.04 23.76
N ASP A 665 -21.65 20.96 23.98
CA ASP A 665 -21.25 19.60 23.54
C ASP A 665 -21.18 19.49 22.02
N LEU A 666 -22.14 20.11 21.31
CA LEU A 666 -22.15 20.17 19.85
C LEU A 666 -20.94 20.95 19.31
N ILE A 667 -20.62 22.11 19.89
CA ILE A 667 -19.47 22.95 19.51
C ILE A 667 -18.17 22.16 19.67
N TYR A 668 -17.99 21.50 20.82
CA TYR A 668 -16.79 20.69 21.07
C TYR A 668 -16.64 19.55 20.06
N ARG A 669 -17.74 18.89 19.68
CA ARG A 669 -17.71 17.82 18.69
C ARG A 669 -17.41 18.32 17.28
N LEU A 670 -18.05 19.42 16.88
CA LEU A 670 -17.74 20.07 15.61
C LEU A 670 -16.26 20.43 15.52
N PHE A 671 -15.70 20.95 16.61
CA PHE A 671 -14.27 21.26 16.70
C PHE A 671 -13.40 20.02 16.44
N THR A 672 -13.79 18.85 16.93
CA THR A 672 -13.04 17.61 16.69
C THR A 672 -13.23 17.00 15.28
N ILE A 673 -14.36 17.24 14.62
CA ILE A 673 -14.73 16.52 13.37
C ILE A 673 -14.47 17.34 12.11
N LEU A 674 -14.60 18.67 12.18
CA LEU A 674 -14.44 19.54 11.01
C LEU A 674 -13.03 19.51 10.38
N PRO A 675 -11.91 19.32 11.11
CA PRO A 675 -10.57 19.23 10.51
C PRO A 675 -10.44 18.11 9.49
N ASP A 676 -10.80 16.88 9.86
CA ASP A 676 -10.72 15.74 8.96
C ASP A 676 -11.57 15.95 7.71
N ARG A 677 -12.76 16.53 7.88
CA ARG A 677 -13.64 16.86 6.76
C ARG A 677 -13.03 17.90 5.84
N LEU A 678 -12.40 18.93 6.40
CA LEU A 678 -11.74 19.96 5.63
C LEU A 678 -10.55 19.36 4.86
N ARG A 679 -9.71 18.51 5.48
CA ARG A 679 -8.62 17.78 4.77
C ARG A 679 -9.18 16.98 3.60
N ASN A 680 -10.20 16.16 3.85
CA ASN A 680 -10.77 15.28 2.85
C ASN A 680 -11.36 16.03 1.65
N VAL A 681 -12.07 17.13 1.88
CA VAL A 681 -12.62 17.95 0.79
C VAL A 681 -11.51 18.70 0.04
N SER A 682 -10.49 19.17 0.76
CA SER A 682 -9.34 19.87 0.16
C SER A 682 -8.53 18.95 -0.74
N GLU A 683 -8.28 17.72 -0.33
CA GLU A 683 -7.62 16.68 -1.15
C GLU A 683 -8.45 16.31 -2.38
N LYS A 684 -9.76 16.12 -2.23
CA LYS A 684 -10.66 15.85 -3.38
C LYS A 684 -10.62 17.00 -4.40
N TYR A 685 -10.60 18.24 -3.92
CA TYR A 685 -10.48 19.42 -4.78
C TYR A 685 -9.11 19.47 -5.47
N LYS A 686 -8.02 19.28 -4.72
CA LYS A 686 -6.64 19.23 -5.22
C LYS A 686 -6.48 18.22 -6.35
N MET A 687 -6.98 17.00 -6.16
CA MET A 687 -6.96 15.94 -7.18
C MET A 687 -7.79 16.31 -8.42
N ALA A 688 -8.97 16.90 -8.23
CA ALA A 688 -9.81 17.31 -9.36
C ALA A 688 -9.18 18.42 -10.20
N ILE A 689 -8.55 19.40 -9.56
CA ILE A 689 -7.81 20.45 -10.27
C ILE A 689 -6.61 19.87 -11.02
N ALA A 690 -5.85 18.95 -10.41
CA ALA A 690 -4.74 18.27 -11.07
C ALA A 690 -5.19 17.57 -12.36
N ALA A 691 -6.27 16.77 -12.26
CA ALA A 691 -6.84 16.04 -13.39
C ALA A 691 -7.35 16.97 -14.51
N LEU A 692 -8.02 18.07 -14.14
CA LEU A 692 -8.55 19.02 -15.13
C LEU A 692 -7.45 19.83 -15.81
N ARG A 693 -6.41 20.25 -15.08
CA ARG A 693 -5.27 20.94 -15.69
C ARG A 693 -4.57 20.06 -16.73
N GLN A 694 -4.43 18.76 -16.44
CA GLN A 694 -3.88 17.80 -17.39
C GLN A 694 -4.80 17.61 -18.61
N PHE A 695 -6.11 17.53 -18.40
CA PHE A 695 -7.08 17.38 -19.49
C PHE A 695 -7.14 18.62 -20.39
N LEU A 696 -6.99 19.81 -19.80
CA LEU A 696 -7.12 21.09 -20.48
C LEU A 696 -5.80 21.63 -21.03
N GLU A 697 -4.67 20.89 -20.97
CA GLU A 697 -3.31 21.35 -21.31
C GLU A 697 -3.21 22.06 -22.68
N ASN A 698 -4.09 21.72 -23.64
CA ASN A 698 -4.17 22.33 -24.96
C ASN A 698 -5.48 23.14 -25.22
N ASP A 699 -6.32 23.35 -24.19
CA ASP A 699 -7.58 24.12 -24.24
C ASP A 699 -7.48 25.41 -23.39
N SER A 700 -7.00 26.48 -24.03
CA SER A 700 -6.83 27.80 -23.40
C SER A 700 -8.16 28.47 -22.97
N GLU A 701 -9.30 28.02 -23.51
CA GLU A 701 -10.62 28.55 -23.14
C GLU A 701 -11.19 27.77 -21.94
N GLY A 702 -10.98 26.45 -21.90
CA GLY A 702 -11.26 25.63 -20.73
C GLY A 702 -10.46 26.06 -19.49
N PHE A 703 -9.17 26.37 -19.65
CA PHE A 703 -8.37 26.93 -18.55
C PHE A 703 -8.92 28.23 -18.00
N ARG A 704 -9.28 29.19 -18.87
CA ARG A 704 -9.87 30.47 -18.44
C ARG A 704 -11.20 30.28 -17.72
N ARG A 705 -12.04 29.33 -18.17
CA ARG A 705 -13.28 28.98 -17.46
C ARG A 705 -13.02 28.38 -16.08
N LEU A 706 -12.03 27.50 -15.96
CA LEU A 706 -11.60 26.94 -14.68
C LEU A 706 -11.10 28.04 -13.72
N GLU A 707 -10.24 28.95 -14.19
CA GLU A 707 -9.73 30.07 -13.39
C GLU A 707 -10.84 31.03 -12.94
N ASN A 708 -11.84 31.29 -13.80
CA ASN A 708 -13.00 32.10 -13.44
C ASN A 708 -13.83 31.45 -12.33
N ILE A 709 -14.11 30.14 -12.42
CA ILE A 709 -14.86 29.40 -11.38
C ILE A 709 -14.14 29.46 -10.02
N ILE A 710 -12.80 29.31 -10.04
CA ILE A 710 -11.96 29.41 -8.84
C ILE A 710 -12.02 30.83 -8.27
N SER A 711 -11.85 31.84 -9.11
CA SER A 711 -11.82 33.25 -8.70
C SER A 711 -13.15 33.75 -8.15
N GLU A 712 -14.28 33.38 -8.77
CA GLU A 712 -15.64 33.73 -8.31
C GLU A 712 -15.96 33.22 -6.90
N THR A 713 -15.25 32.18 -6.46
CA THR A 713 -15.56 31.49 -5.20
C THR A 713 -14.61 31.89 -4.06
N GLN A 714 -13.66 32.81 -4.29
CA GLN A 714 -12.56 33.10 -3.36
C GLN A 714 -12.81 34.18 -2.28
N CYS A 715 -13.97 34.85 -2.22
CA CYS A 715 -14.17 35.99 -1.31
C CYS A 715 -15.16 35.70 -0.18
N VAL A 716 -14.71 35.68 1.08
CA VAL A 716 -15.60 35.72 2.26
C VAL A 716 -14.97 36.59 3.35
N LYS A 717 -15.67 37.65 3.76
CA LYS A 717 -15.40 38.37 5.00
C LYS A 717 -15.90 37.54 6.18
N THR A 718 -15.00 36.97 6.96
CA THR A 718 -15.36 36.37 8.25
C THR A 718 -14.62 37.09 9.35
N TYR A 719 -15.36 37.78 10.20
CA TYR A 719 -14.82 38.39 11.42
C TYR A 719 -15.04 37.43 12.59
N LEU A 720 -14.18 37.50 13.61
CA LEU A 720 -14.41 36.90 14.94
C LEU A 720 -15.50 37.72 15.66
N PRO A 721 -16.80 37.37 15.59
CA PRO A 721 -17.86 38.30 16.01
C PRO A 721 -18.06 38.29 17.53
N SER A 722 -17.54 37.27 18.22
CA SER A 722 -17.91 36.91 19.59
C SER A 722 -16.79 37.07 20.63
N LEU A 723 -15.62 37.57 20.24
CA LEU A 723 -14.50 37.85 21.15
C LEU A 723 -14.23 39.36 21.24
N SER A 724 -14.08 39.87 22.46
CA SER A 724 -13.66 41.25 22.70
C SER A 724 -12.17 41.45 22.42
N LEU A 725 -11.74 42.69 22.17
CA LEU A 725 -10.32 43.01 21.95
C LEU A 725 -9.43 42.56 23.11
N VAL A 726 -9.90 42.72 24.35
CA VAL A 726 -9.19 42.27 25.56
C VAL A 726 -9.01 40.75 25.58
N GLU A 727 -10.01 39.99 25.14
CA GLU A 727 -9.92 38.53 25.05
C GLU A 727 -8.99 38.09 23.93
N ILE A 728 -9.02 38.77 22.78
CA ILE A 728 -8.10 38.51 21.67
C ILE A 728 -6.65 38.77 22.10
N GLU A 729 -6.39 39.89 22.80
CA GLU A 729 -5.07 40.21 23.35
C GLU A 729 -4.60 39.17 24.37
N ARG A 730 -5.51 38.70 25.24
CA ARG A 730 -5.22 37.65 26.21
C ARG A 730 -4.92 36.30 25.56
N LEU A 731 -5.61 35.94 24.48
CA LEU A 731 -5.40 34.66 23.80
C LEU A 731 -4.14 34.69 22.93
N PHE A 732 -3.92 35.78 22.18
CA PHE A 732 -2.84 35.92 21.21
C PHE A 732 -1.82 36.99 21.63
N GLU A 733 -0.92 36.61 22.54
CA GLU A 733 0.10 37.50 23.12
C GLU A 733 1.33 37.66 22.21
N ASP A 734 1.69 36.60 21.46
CA ASP A 734 2.84 36.63 20.55
C ASP A 734 2.45 37.35 19.25
N LYS A 735 3.18 38.42 18.88
CA LYS A 735 2.95 39.19 17.66
C LYS A 735 4.11 38.96 16.69
N ARG A 736 3.78 38.58 15.46
CA ARG A 736 4.75 38.28 14.41
C ARG A 736 4.49 39.16 13.18
N ILE A 737 5.55 39.55 12.50
CA ILE A 737 5.48 40.36 11.28
C ILE A 737 6.12 39.53 10.17
N PHE A 738 5.45 39.47 9.02
CA PHE A 738 5.94 38.78 7.83
C PHE A 738 5.83 39.71 6.63
N ASP A 739 6.87 39.72 5.80
CA ASP A 739 6.88 40.49 4.56
C ASP A 739 6.12 39.78 3.43
N THR A 740 5.76 40.51 2.37
CA THR A 740 5.09 39.92 1.20
C THR A 740 5.93 38.80 0.60
N GLY A 741 5.32 37.63 0.38
CA GLY A 741 5.99 36.46 -0.20
C GLY A 741 6.81 35.62 0.80
N GLU A 742 6.97 36.07 2.05
CA GLU A 742 7.66 35.31 3.10
C GLU A 742 6.78 34.15 3.60
N GLU A 743 7.14 32.90 3.29
CA GLU A 743 6.35 31.74 3.72
C GLU A 743 6.24 31.68 5.25
N ILE A 744 5.00 31.69 5.76
CA ILE A 744 4.73 31.63 7.22
C ILE A 744 4.94 30.20 7.74
N PHE A 745 4.48 29.21 6.97
CA PHE A 745 4.79 27.79 7.11
C PHE A 745 4.42 27.06 5.80
N ALA A 746 5.03 25.89 5.59
CA ALA A 746 4.82 25.03 4.44
C ALA A 746 3.86 23.85 4.74
N GLU A 747 3.22 23.32 3.69
CA GLU A 747 2.57 22.01 3.73
C GLU A 747 3.56 20.93 4.18
N GLY A 748 3.18 20.09 5.15
CA GLY A 748 4.06 19.06 5.71
C GLY A 748 4.91 19.51 6.90
N ASP A 749 4.96 20.81 7.21
CA ASP A 749 5.64 21.28 8.42
C ASP A 749 4.97 20.76 9.69
N LYS A 750 5.76 20.66 10.76
CA LYS A 750 5.22 20.36 12.09
C LYS A 750 4.27 21.48 12.52
N ALA A 751 3.06 21.10 12.94
CA ALA A 751 2.07 22.04 13.43
C ALA A 751 2.37 22.46 14.89
N ASP A 752 2.40 23.77 15.16
CA ASP A 752 2.81 24.35 16.45
C ASP A 752 1.76 25.27 17.10
N GLY A 753 0.73 25.67 16.36
CA GLY A 753 -0.32 26.55 16.85
C GLY A 753 -1.11 27.24 15.76
N VAL A 754 -1.81 28.31 16.14
CA VAL A 754 -2.78 29.01 15.30
C VAL A 754 -2.43 30.49 15.18
N TYR A 755 -2.76 31.09 14.03
CA TYR A 755 -2.51 32.50 13.72
C TYR A 755 -3.80 33.27 13.53
N LEU A 756 -3.86 34.50 14.06
CA LEU A 756 -4.87 35.51 13.78
C LEU A 756 -4.25 36.63 12.95
N ILE A 757 -4.86 36.97 11.82
CA ILE A 757 -4.43 38.08 10.98
C ILE A 757 -4.91 39.39 11.62
N LEU A 758 -4.00 40.22 12.11
CA LEU A 758 -4.33 41.55 12.62
C LEU A 758 -4.35 42.59 11.50
N GLU A 759 -3.44 42.46 10.54
CA GLU A 759 -3.28 43.34 9.39
C GLU A 759 -2.70 42.54 8.22
N GLY A 760 -3.10 42.89 7.00
CA GLY A 760 -2.62 42.27 5.77
C GLY A 760 -3.52 41.16 5.22
N LYS A 761 -3.01 40.46 4.20
CA LYS A 761 -3.66 39.37 3.48
C LYS A 761 -2.69 38.23 3.22
N VAL A 762 -3.18 37.00 3.31
CA VAL A 762 -2.42 35.77 3.01
C VAL A 762 -3.17 34.92 1.99
N ARG A 763 -2.44 34.12 1.23
CA ARG A 763 -2.97 33.03 0.39
C ARG A 763 -2.64 31.68 1.02
N VAL A 764 -3.60 30.76 0.94
CA VAL A 764 -3.45 29.37 1.37
C VAL A 764 -3.32 28.51 0.11
N ILE A 765 -2.22 27.76 0.00
CA ILE A 765 -1.86 26.98 -1.19
C ILE A 765 -1.49 25.54 -0.82
N THR A 766 -1.72 24.62 -1.74
CA THR A 766 -1.22 23.23 -1.68
C THR A 766 -0.59 22.87 -3.02
N PHE A 767 0.18 21.79 -3.05
CA PHE A 767 0.86 21.33 -4.26
C PHE A 767 0.33 19.97 -4.70
N THR A 768 -0.10 19.86 -5.96
CA THR A 768 -0.43 18.58 -6.57
C THR A 768 0.79 17.64 -6.62
N PRO A 769 0.62 16.34 -6.88
CA PRO A 769 1.75 15.39 -6.94
C PRO A 769 2.83 15.75 -7.99
N ASP A 770 2.46 16.52 -9.01
CA ASP A 770 3.35 17.11 -10.04
C ASP A 770 3.87 18.51 -9.65
N PHE A 771 3.80 18.88 -8.38
CA PHE A 771 4.29 20.14 -7.79
C PHE A 771 3.62 21.42 -8.34
N GLN A 772 2.40 21.33 -8.87
CA GLN A 772 1.66 22.51 -9.32
C GLN A 772 0.92 23.17 -8.15
N GLU A 773 1.02 24.50 -8.08
CA GLU A 773 0.35 25.29 -7.05
C GLU A 773 -1.19 25.29 -7.28
N VAL A 774 -1.92 24.95 -6.21
CA VAL A 774 -3.37 25.01 -6.12
C VAL A 774 -3.75 25.95 -4.98
N VAL A 775 -4.41 27.05 -5.33
CA VAL A 775 -4.90 28.03 -4.35
C VAL A 775 -6.19 27.51 -3.71
N LEU A 776 -6.14 27.28 -2.40
CA LEU A 776 -7.29 26.88 -1.58
C LEU A 776 -8.12 28.09 -1.13
N GLY A 777 -7.50 29.26 -1.04
CA GLY A 777 -8.20 30.51 -0.77
C GLY A 777 -7.30 31.65 -0.34
N GLN A 778 -7.91 32.80 -0.06
CA GLN A 778 -7.25 33.96 0.52
C GLN A 778 -7.91 34.31 1.85
N LEU A 779 -7.11 34.81 2.80
CA LEU A 779 -7.56 35.26 4.11
C LEU A 779 -7.04 36.68 4.38
N GLU A 780 -7.81 37.48 5.10
CA GLU A 780 -7.52 38.87 5.44
C GLU A 780 -7.67 39.16 6.94
N ALA A 781 -7.38 40.40 7.34
CA ALA A 781 -7.46 40.84 8.73
C ALA A 781 -8.80 40.46 9.40
N GLY A 782 -8.70 39.87 10.60
CA GLY A 782 -9.82 39.34 11.37
C GLY A 782 -10.04 37.82 11.22
N GLN A 783 -9.32 37.15 10.30
CA GLN A 783 -9.42 35.71 10.08
C GLN A 783 -8.30 34.92 10.77
N ILE A 784 -8.60 33.65 11.05
CA ILE A 784 -7.69 32.69 11.66
C ILE A 784 -7.22 31.68 10.60
N PHE A 785 -5.97 31.23 10.71
CA PHE A 785 -5.44 30.09 9.95
C PHE A 785 -4.49 29.23 10.79
N GLY A 786 -4.28 27.98 10.35
CA GLY A 786 -3.48 27.00 11.07
C GLY A 786 -4.22 26.39 12.27
N GLU A 787 -5.54 26.59 12.34
CA GLU A 787 -6.45 26.15 13.39
C GLU A 787 -6.48 24.63 13.57
N MET A 788 -6.16 23.88 12.52
CA MET A 788 -6.13 22.42 12.56
C MET A 788 -5.07 21.88 13.52
N ALA A 789 -3.99 22.64 13.72
CA ALA A 789 -2.94 22.35 14.70
C ALA A 789 -3.48 22.26 16.14
N LEU A 790 -4.61 22.92 16.43
CA LEU A 790 -5.21 22.90 17.75
C LEU A 790 -5.87 21.56 18.07
N ILE A 791 -6.15 20.72 17.06
CA ILE A 791 -7.00 19.54 17.21
C ILE A 791 -6.18 18.25 17.15
N ASP A 792 -5.34 18.10 16.12
CA ASP A 792 -4.49 16.93 15.91
C ASP A 792 -3.00 17.31 15.89
N ASP A 793 -2.12 16.31 15.98
CA ASP A 793 -0.66 16.45 15.87
C ASP A 793 -0.16 16.18 14.43
N ARG A 794 -1.07 16.24 13.44
CA ARG A 794 -0.70 15.98 12.05
C ARG A 794 0.02 17.20 11.46
N PRO A 795 0.87 17.00 10.44
CA PRO A 795 1.51 18.12 9.75
C PRO A 795 0.53 19.15 9.17
N ARG A 796 1.06 20.35 8.91
CA ARG A 796 0.35 21.44 8.21
C ARG A 796 -0.25 20.92 6.91
N SER A 797 -1.54 21.16 6.71
CA SER A 797 -2.29 20.64 5.55
C SER A 797 -2.10 21.45 4.26
N ALA A 798 -1.48 22.61 4.35
CA ALA A 798 -1.29 23.57 3.27
C ALA A 798 -0.18 24.56 3.66
N SER A 799 0.44 25.20 2.68
CA SER A 799 1.32 26.35 2.90
C SER A 799 0.51 27.64 3.02
N VAL A 800 1.03 28.62 3.77
CA VAL A 800 0.44 29.96 3.89
C VAL A 800 1.48 31.02 3.59
N VAL A 801 1.16 31.90 2.62
CA VAL A 801 2.09 32.92 2.11
C VAL A 801 1.42 34.31 2.14
N PRO A 802 2.05 35.36 2.71
CA PRO A 802 1.56 36.74 2.67
C PRO A 802 1.47 37.29 1.25
N LEU A 803 0.32 37.85 0.92
CA LEU A 803 0.08 38.64 -0.30
C LEU A 803 0.41 40.12 -0.11
N THR A 804 0.37 40.59 1.14
CA THR A 804 0.81 41.92 1.58
C THR A 804 1.65 41.75 2.85
N PRO A 805 2.39 42.77 3.31
CA PRO A 805 2.98 42.73 4.65
C PRO A 805 1.89 42.40 5.67
N CYS A 806 2.17 41.46 6.56
CA CYS A 806 1.21 40.90 7.50
C CYS A 806 1.67 41.11 8.93
N ARG A 807 0.76 41.60 9.78
CA ARG A 807 0.92 41.57 11.23
C ARG A 807 0.01 40.49 11.78
N LEU A 808 0.60 39.47 12.36
CA LEU A 808 -0.09 38.29 12.86
C LEU A 808 0.01 38.22 14.38
N ALA A 809 -0.97 37.57 14.99
CA ALA A 809 -0.93 37.18 16.39
C ALA A 809 -0.93 35.65 16.46
N PHE A 810 -0.03 35.07 17.24
CA PHE A 810 0.14 33.62 17.35
C PHE A 810 -0.29 33.10 18.73
N MET A 811 -0.93 31.94 18.73
CA MET A 811 -1.28 31.20 19.94
C MET A 811 -0.76 29.76 19.81
N PRO A 812 0.16 29.32 20.72
CA PRO A 812 0.63 27.94 20.75
C PRO A 812 -0.49 26.95 21.09
N LYS A 813 -0.37 25.72 20.61
CA LYS A 813 -1.33 24.63 20.90
C LYS A 813 -1.49 24.41 22.40
N GLU A 814 -0.40 24.45 23.18
CA GLU A 814 -0.41 24.19 24.61
C GLU A 814 -1.27 25.20 25.39
N LYS A 815 -1.27 26.46 24.94
CA LYS A 815 -2.11 27.51 25.52
C LYS A 815 -3.59 27.26 25.24
N PHE A 816 -3.91 26.75 24.05
CA PHE A 816 -5.26 26.36 23.69
C PHE A 816 -5.72 25.11 24.46
N ASP A 817 -4.86 24.10 24.61
CA ASP A 817 -5.17 22.89 25.38
C ASP A 817 -5.54 23.24 26.83
N TYR A 818 -4.78 24.16 27.45
CA TYR A 818 -5.12 24.70 28.77
C TYR A 818 -6.48 25.41 28.76
N LEU A 819 -6.77 26.23 27.75
CA LEU A 819 -8.05 26.93 27.62
C LEU A 819 -9.23 25.93 27.55
N VAL A 820 -9.13 24.88 26.73
CA VAL A 820 -10.18 23.86 26.58
C VAL A 820 -10.43 23.11 27.89
N GLN A 821 -9.36 22.79 28.64
CA GLN A 821 -9.48 22.14 29.95
C GLN A 821 -10.29 22.97 30.95
N THR A 822 -10.29 24.31 30.84
CA THR A 822 -11.09 25.17 31.73
C THR A 822 -12.60 24.99 31.56
N LYS A 823 -13.06 24.46 30.41
CA LYS A 823 -14.49 24.40 30.01
C LYS A 823 -15.23 25.73 30.23
N SER A 824 -14.50 26.85 30.13
CA SER A 824 -15.05 28.19 30.31
C SER A 824 -15.86 28.63 29.10
N ASP A 825 -16.76 29.60 29.28
CA ASP A 825 -17.50 30.21 28.17
C ASP A 825 -16.55 30.77 27.09
N LEU A 826 -15.40 31.31 27.48
CA LEU A 826 -14.35 31.79 26.57
C LEU A 826 -13.81 30.65 25.69
N ALA A 827 -13.60 29.45 26.25
CA ALA A 827 -13.12 28.29 25.49
C ALA A 827 -14.13 27.88 24.40
N TYR A 828 -15.42 27.81 24.74
CA TYR A 828 -16.48 27.48 23.78
C TYR A 828 -16.67 28.57 22.73
N ARG A 829 -16.63 29.86 23.10
CA ARG A 829 -16.66 30.97 22.13
C ARG A 829 -15.51 30.90 21.16
N PHE A 830 -14.29 30.63 21.64
CA PHE A 830 -13.13 30.48 20.77
C PHE A 830 -13.25 29.25 19.85
N MET A 831 -13.71 28.09 20.36
CA MET A 831 -13.97 26.92 19.51
C MET A 831 -15.01 27.24 18.43
N SER A 832 -16.10 27.94 18.76
CA SER A 832 -17.09 28.40 17.78
C SER A 832 -16.48 29.33 16.71
N CYS A 833 -15.58 30.22 17.12
CA CYS A 833 -14.81 31.08 16.22
C CYS A 833 -13.90 30.31 15.26
N VAL A 834 -13.52 29.07 15.59
CA VAL A 834 -12.77 28.16 14.72
C VAL A 834 -13.73 27.32 13.85
N CYS A 835 -14.75 26.72 14.46
CA CYS A 835 -15.70 25.84 13.78
C CYS A 835 -16.47 26.54 12.66
N LEU A 836 -16.94 27.77 12.89
CA LEU A 836 -17.77 28.47 11.91
C LEU A 836 -17.01 28.79 10.59
N PRO A 837 -15.79 29.36 10.63
CA PRO A 837 -14.97 29.50 9.42
C PRO A 837 -14.69 28.16 8.72
N MET A 838 -14.34 27.10 9.45
CA MET A 838 -14.09 25.78 8.87
C MET A 838 -15.34 25.21 8.18
N PHE A 839 -16.49 25.32 8.82
CA PHE A 839 -17.78 24.89 8.27
C PHE A 839 -18.10 25.62 6.96
N ARG A 840 -17.97 26.96 6.95
CA ARG A 840 -18.17 27.76 5.74
C ARG A 840 -17.14 27.43 4.66
N HIS A 841 -15.90 27.13 5.05
CA HIS A 841 -14.87 26.70 4.12
C HIS A 841 -15.24 25.37 3.44
N ILE A 842 -15.69 24.38 4.22
CA ILE A 842 -16.14 23.08 3.69
C ILE A 842 -17.28 23.27 2.68
N LEU A 843 -18.30 24.07 3.04
CA LEU A 843 -19.41 24.39 2.14
C LEU A 843 -18.93 25.02 0.84
N ARG A 844 -18.06 26.03 0.94
CA ARG A 844 -17.48 26.73 -0.21
C ARG A 844 -16.70 25.77 -1.11
N MET A 845 -15.83 24.95 -0.54
CA MET A 845 -15.02 23.99 -1.31
C MET A 845 -15.90 22.91 -1.94
N SER A 846 -16.94 22.47 -1.24
CA SER A 846 -17.94 21.56 -1.80
C SER A 846 -18.69 22.19 -2.98
N THR A 847 -19.12 23.45 -2.86
CA THR A 847 -19.78 24.17 -3.96
C THR A 847 -18.84 24.37 -5.13
N LEU A 848 -17.58 24.76 -4.86
CA LEU A 848 -16.54 24.92 -5.87
C LEU A 848 -16.30 23.62 -6.64
N TYR A 849 -16.08 22.52 -5.92
CA TYR A 849 -15.93 21.19 -6.50
C TYR A 849 -17.16 20.80 -7.34
N SER A 850 -18.38 21.05 -6.86
CA SER A 850 -19.61 20.78 -7.60
C SER A 850 -19.74 21.62 -8.87
N LYS A 851 -19.38 22.91 -8.84
CA LYS A 851 -19.37 23.80 -10.02
C LYS A 851 -18.36 23.32 -11.06
N VAL A 852 -17.13 23.04 -10.63
CA VAL A 852 -16.06 22.49 -11.47
C VAL A 852 -16.52 21.18 -12.12
N LYS A 853 -17.09 20.26 -11.32
CA LYS A 853 -17.63 19.01 -11.85
C LYS A 853 -18.73 19.24 -12.90
N LYS A 854 -19.65 20.19 -12.68
CA LYS A 854 -20.75 20.46 -13.63
C LYS A 854 -20.27 21.05 -14.95
N GLU A 855 -19.25 21.91 -14.90
CA GLU A 855 -18.70 22.57 -16.09
C GLU A 855 -17.90 21.59 -16.98
N PHE A 856 -17.24 20.60 -16.38
CA PHE A 856 -16.32 19.69 -17.06
C PHE A 856 -16.79 18.21 -17.06
N GLN A 857 -18.06 17.97 -16.76
CA GLN A 857 -18.76 16.69 -16.98
C GLN A 857 -19.24 16.60 -18.43
#